data_AF-A0A9D6FCQ7-F1
#
_entry.id   AF-A0A9D6FCQ7-F1
#
_cell.length_a   1.000
_cell.length_b   1.000
_cell.length_c   1.000
_cell.angle_alpha   90.00
_cell.angle_beta   90.00
_cell.angle_gamma   90.00
#
_symmetry.space_group_name_H-M   'P 1'
#
loop_
_entity.id
_entity.type
_entity.pdbx_description
1 polymer ?
#
loop_
_entity_poly.entity_id
_entity_poly.type
_entity_poly.pdbx_seq_one_letter_code
_entity_poly.pdbx_strand_id
1 'polypeptide(L)'
;MDENKSLERRNRNQLEIPTAVPVSSYPLGLEEGESAPSLLDYWRVIQKRRWTILSILLLVVVTVMIGTLKQRPVYRAKTVLQIDRESPNILSFQGFVAEMNPYDDSYLETAYKVLQSRSLAYRVINKLNLAESPEFAEGEESSLLGNLFPGSQTQSDAPLSPEEELNPKYTDVIDNFLDRLQVNPIRRSQLVEIVYESYDPPQSARITNTIAANYIDMNLEAKWDATQKASDWLSQQLVGLKAKLEKSEEDLQRYAKENSILFLDEKQSMNSQKLQQLQEEATRAQSDLIQKESLYNQIRDGDYSSVPGILENKLYQDLSLKLNDLRREYSELSATFTEEYPRVQRLKTQIDQTAAALDRERQAFAQRVANDYKAAANRSRLLDQAVAQQTREFNAIAEKSIQYNILKREADTNKQLYDGLLQRLKEASVSAGLRASNVRVVDPAEVPQNPAKPRKLLNLAMALIIGLSLGVGTAFLQEYLDNTLKTPEDVQRYLHLPTLGVIPAEHSAARKKFAYGYGMAQSKSLPAASGNGNEANSSMQLIGSNGNSALSEAYRSLRTSVLLSTSARPPRVILITSGSPGEGKTTTAINLAISLVQLGRRVLVVDSDMRRPRVGPLLQLQNSATGLSTYLTGKYPLDDVISPTSIQNLYAIPCGPIPPNPAELLSSKMMQDFLEEVAEKFEYVILDSPPVLHVSDARILAAQVEAAVLVVHGGVTPREGIRHAKQYLQQANANIIGILLNNVDFSSVGYDYYYRSYNKGYGYGSYSSDEEGERRERAS
;
A
#
# COMPACT_ATOMS: atom_id res chain seq x y z
N MET A 1 -13.74 -97.13 72.17
CA MET A 1 -15.07 -97.59 71.73
C MET A 1 -15.86 -96.35 71.39
N ASP A 2 -15.52 -95.68 70.28
CA ASP A 2 -15.84 -96.10 68.89
C ASP A 2 -17.36 -96.11 68.74
N GLU A 3 -18.02 -95.45 67.80
CA GLU A 3 -17.81 -94.99 66.42
C GLU A 3 -19.06 -94.07 66.18
N ASN A 4 -19.28 -93.23 65.19
CA ASN A 4 -18.98 -93.33 63.78
C ASN A 4 -19.28 -91.98 63.09
N LYS A 5 -18.52 -91.70 62.04
CA LYS A 5 -18.60 -90.54 61.15
C LYS A 5 -19.73 -90.73 60.11
N SER A 6 -20.56 -89.70 59.92
CA SER A 6 -21.33 -89.39 58.69
C SER A 6 -22.17 -88.13 59.01
N LEU A 7 -22.17 -86.98 58.34
CA LEU A 7 -22.38 -86.68 56.92
C LEU A 7 -22.08 -85.17 56.71
N GLU A 8 -21.05 -84.80 55.95
CA GLU A 8 -21.10 -83.60 55.09
C GLU A 8 -20.31 -83.93 53.83
N ARG A 9 -21.04 -84.11 52.72
CA ARG A 9 -20.47 -84.44 51.41
C ARG A 9 -19.72 -83.23 50.89
N ARG A 10 -18.42 -83.42 50.69
CA ARG A 10 -17.49 -82.54 49.96
C ARG A 10 -17.99 -82.35 48.52
N ASN A 11 -18.37 -81.12 48.18
CA ASN A 11 -18.37 -80.62 46.80
C ASN A 11 -17.01 -79.98 46.59
N ARG A 12 -16.08 -80.68 45.93
CA ARG A 12 -14.72 -80.21 45.63
C ARG A 12 -14.43 -80.61 44.20
N ASN A 13 -14.49 -79.62 43.29
CA ASN A 13 -13.87 -79.52 41.96
C ASN A 13 -14.60 -78.41 41.17
N GLN A 14 -14.40 -77.17 41.60
CA GLN A 14 -14.43 -76.02 40.71
C GLN A 14 -12.98 -75.54 40.68
N LEU A 15 -12.42 -75.29 39.48
CA LEU A 15 -11.22 -74.47 39.34
C LEU A 15 -11.39 -73.20 40.19
N GLU A 16 -10.73 -73.14 41.34
CA GLU A 16 -10.53 -71.88 42.04
C GLU A 16 -9.59 -71.05 41.17
N ILE A 17 -10.16 -70.27 40.26
CA ILE A 17 -9.47 -69.18 39.60
C ILE A 17 -9.04 -68.26 40.75
N PRO A 18 -7.73 -68.11 41.02
CA PRO A 18 -7.30 -67.22 42.08
C PRO A 18 -7.84 -65.83 41.74
N THR A 19 -8.62 -65.25 42.64
CA THR A 19 -8.93 -63.83 42.62
C THR A 19 -7.60 -63.10 42.71
N ALA A 20 -7.06 -62.73 41.56
CA ALA A 20 -5.88 -61.90 41.49
C ALA A 20 -6.23 -60.62 42.25
N VAL A 21 -5.54 -60.41 43.36
CA VAL A 21 -5.46 -59.09 43.99
C VAL A 21 -5.12 -58.11 42.87
N PRO A 22 -5.91 -57.06 42.62
CA PRO A 22 -5.55 -56.08 41.61
C PRO A 22 -4.17 -55.58 42.01
N VAL A 23 -3.18 -55.80 41.14
CA VAL A 23 -1.85 -55.25 41.36
C VAL A 23 -2.03 -53.75 41.40
N SER A 24 -1.97 -53.25 42.63
CA SER A 24 -1.69 -51.90 43.08
C SER A 24 -1.98 -50.82 42.05
N SER A 25 -3.07 -50.09 42.32
CA SER A 25 -3.11 -48.63 42.27
C SER A 25 -1.76 -47.98 42.01
N TYR A 26 -1.54 -47.53 40.76
CA TYR A 26 -0.71 -46.35 40.55
C TYR A 26 -1.49 -45.17 41.14
N PRO A 27 -0.83 -44.27 41.90
CA PRO A 27 -1.52 -43.13 42.47
C PRO A 27 -2.10 -42.27 41.34
N LEU A 28 -3.38 -41.92 41.47
CA LEU A 28 -3.98 -40.78 40.79
C LEU A 28 -3.16 -39.53 41.13
N GLY A 29 -2.74 -38.80 40.10
CA GLY A 29 -2.19 -37.45 40.26
C GLY A 29 -0.78 -37.26 39.75
N LEU A 30 -0.58 -37.41 38.44
CA LEU A 30 -0.08 -36.30 37.66
C LEU A 30 -1.02 -36.20 36.46
N GLU A 31 -1.83 -35.14 36.41
CA GLU A 31 -2.08 -34.53 35.12
C GLU A 31 -0.69 -34.24 34.54
N GLU A 32 -0.14 -35.19 33.78
CA GLU A 32 0.82 -34.84 32.75
C GLU A 32 0.01 -34.01 31.76
N GLY A 33 -0.13 -32.73 32.09
CA GLY A 33 -0.63 -31.72 31.18
C GLY A 33 0.06 -31.99 29.87
N GLU A 34 -0.75 -32.20 28.83
CA GLU A 34 -0.34 -32.53 27.47
C GLU A 34 1.06 -31.97 27.25
N SER A 35 2.08 -32.83 27.35
CA SER A 35 3.46 -32.35 27.28
C SER A 35 3.53 -31.64 25.95
N ALA A 36 3.68 -30.31 26.01
CA ALA A 36 3.59 -29.47 24.82
C ALA A 36 4.48 -30.13 23.76
N PRO A 37 3.96 -30.40 22.55
CA PRO A 37 4.67 -31.18 21.55
C PRO A 37 6.11 -30.68 21.45
N SER A 38 7.05 -31.60 21.70
CA SER A 38 8.45 -31.22 21.77
C SER A 38 8.90 -30.76 20.38
N LEU A 39 9.88 -29.85 20.30
CA LEU A 39 10.44 -29.42 19.01
C LEU A 39 10.94 -30.61 18.16
N LEU A 40 11.32 -31.71 18.82
CA LEU A 40 11.70 -32.96 18.18
C LEU A 40 10.53 -33.67 17.48
N ASP A 41 9.31 -33.56 18.00
CA ASP A 41 8.12 -34.16 17.39
C ASP A 41 7.75 -33.44 16.09
N TYR A 42 7.80 -32.11 16.08
CA TYR A 42 7.64 -31.31 14.86
C TYR A 42 8.69 -31.64 13.80
N TRP A 43 9.95 -31.82 14.21
CA TRP A 43 11.04 -32.21 13.30
C TRP A 43 10.85 -33.59 12.68
N ARG A 44 10.31 -34.56 13.45
CA ARG A 44 10.01 -35.90 12.94
C ARG A 44 8.92 -35.88 11.87
N VAL A 45 7.88 -35.06 12.02
CA VAL A 45 6.83 -34.90 11.00
C VAL A 45 7.43 -34.43 9.67
N ILE A 46 8.31 -33.42 9.74
CA ILE A 46 8.99 -32.87 8.56
C ILE A 46 9.85 -33.94 7.88
N GLN A 47 10.62 -34.73 8.64
CA GLN A 47 11.44 -35.80 8.06
C GLN A 47 10.62 -36.92 7.43
N LYS A 48 9.55 -37.38 8.11
CA LYS A 48 8.65 -38.43 7.65
C LYS A 48 7.96 -38.05 6.34
N ARG A 49 7.55 -36.77 6.22
CA ARG A 49 6.77 -36.23 5.11
C ARG A 49 7.59 -35.35 4.15
N ARG A 50 8.93 -35.42 4.18
CA ARG A 50 9.81 -34.60 3.33
C ARG A 50 9.48 -34.65 1.84
N TRP A 51 8.98 -35.80 1.36
CA TRP A 51 8.59 -35.98 -0.03
C TRP A 51 7.28 -35.26 -0.38
N THR A 52 6.34 -35.12 0.57
CA THR A 52 5.10 -34.36 0.33
C THR A 52 5.35 -32.86 0.38
N ILE A 53 6.21 -32.42 1.30
CA ILE A 53 6.69 -31.03 1.35
C ILE A 53 7.38 -30.70 0.02
N LEU A 54 8.29 -31.56 -0.44
CA LEU A 54 9.04 -31.36 -1.68
C LEU A 54 8.14 -31.42 -2.92
N SER A 55 7.14 -32.31 -2.98
CA SER A 55 6.21 -32.38 -4.13
C SER A 55 5.32 -31.14 -4.23
N ILE A 56 4.80 -30.64 -3.10
CA ILE A 56 3.96 -29.44 -3.06
C ILE A 56 4.80 -28.21 -3.40
N LEU A 57 5.99 -28.09 -2.82
CA LEU A 57 6.94 -27.04 -3.14
C LEU A 57 7.25 -27.02 -4.64
N LEU A 58 7.60 -28.17 -5.21
CA LEU A 58 7.91 -28.29 -6.64
C LEU A 58 6.70 -27.90 -7.49
N LEU A 59 5.50 -28.36 -7.15
CA LEU A 59 4.27 -28.02 -7.87
C LEU A 59 3.97 -26.52 -7.87
N VAL A 60 4.09 -25.85 -6.71
CA VAL A 60 3.87 -24.41 -6.58
C VAL A 60 4.94 -23.63 -7.34
N VAL A 61 6.22 -23.99 -7.15
CA VAL A 61 7.34 -23.31 -7.83
C VAL A 61 7.24 -23.48 -9.34
N VAL A 62 6.96 -24.69 -9.85
CA VAL A 62 6.80 -24.93 -11.30
C VAL A 62 5.61 -24.15 -11.86
N THR A 63 4.47 -24.13 -11.17
CA THR A 63 3.30 -23.37 -11.61
C THR A 63 3.58 -21.86 -11.66
N VAL A 64 4.19 -21.30 -10.61
CA VAL A 64 4.55 -19.87 -10.56
C VAL A 64 5.67 -19.53 -11.55
N MET A 65 6.63 -20.43 -11.76
CA MET A 65 7.68 -20.30 -12.77
C MET A 65 7.06 -20.23 -14.17
N ILE A 66 6.17 -21.16 -14.52
CA ILE A 66 5.48 -21.16 -15.82
C ILE A 66 4.65 -19.88 -15.99
N GLY A 67 3.88 -19.49 -14.98
CA GLY A 67 3.09 -18.25 -15.01
C GLY A 67 3.95 -17.00 -15.18
N THR A 68 5.07 -16.92 -14.45
CA THR A 68 6.02 -15.81 -14.52
C THR A 68 6.77 -15.76 -15.84
N LEU A 69 7.08 -16.92 -16.45
CA LEU A 69 7.75 -16.99 -17.76
C LEU A 69 6.80 -16.70 -18.94
N LYS A 70 5.49 -16.94 -18.77
CA LYS A 70 4.47 -16.64 -19.78
C LYS A 70 4.04 -15.16 -19.79
N GLN A 71 4.28 -14.41 -18.72
CA GLN A 71 3.95 -12.99 -18.67
C GLN A 71 4.82 -12.18 -19.64
N ARG A 72 4.18 -11.29 -20.42
CA ARG A 72 4.87 -10.37 -21.32
C ARG A 72 5.79 -9.43 -20.50
N PRO A 73 7.06 -9.24 -20.88
CA PRO A 73 7.95 -8.34 -20.18
C PRO A 73 7.49 -6.90 -20.35
N VAL A 74 7.41 -6.15 -19.24
CA VAL A 74 7.07 -4.73 -19.24
C VAL A 74 8.32 -3.92 -18.97
N TYR A 75 8.61 -2.99 -19.86
CA TYR A 75 9.73 -2.07 -19.78
C TYR A 75 9.25 -0.72 -19.28
N ARG A 76 10.07 -0.09 -18.45
CA ARG A 76 9.76 1.18 -17.81
C ARG A 76 10.81 2.22 -18.22
N ALA A 77 10.37 3.27 -18.87
CA ALA A 77 11.19 4.44 -19.16
C ALA A 77 10.81 5.59 -18.22
N LYS A 78 11.78 6.44 -17.89
CA LYS A 78 11.60 7.60 -17.02
C LYS A 78 12.27 8.84 -17.60
N THR A 79 11.61 9.98 -17.53
CA THR A 79 12.19 11.30 -17.85
C THR A 79 11.94 12.24 -16.68
N VAL A 80 12.85 13.18 -16.46
CA VAL A 80 12.74 14.17 -15.38
C VAL A 80 12.57 15.55 -16.00
N LEU A 81 11.47 16.21 -15.66
CA LEU A 81 11.20 17.60 -16.02
C LEU A 81 11.40 18.51 -14.81
N GLN A 82 12.00 19.68 -15.05
CA GLN A 82 11.97 20.78 -14.11
C GLN A 82 10.89 21.78 -14.56
N ILE A 83 10.01 22.14 -13.63
CA ILE A 83 8.93 23.11 -13.84
C ILE A 83 9.19 24.29 -12.92
N ASP A 84 9.77 25.35 -13.46
CA ASP A 84 10.05 26.57 -12.72
C ASP A 84 8.75 27.34 -12.47
N ARG A 85 8.57 27.81 -11.23
CA ARG A 85 7.44 28.68 -10.88
C ARG A 85 7.54 29.97 -11.68
N GLU A 86 6.44 30.36 -12.31
CA GLU A 86 6.37 31.62 -13.03
C GLU A 86 6.54 32.78 -12.04
N SER A 87 7.52 33.65 -12.29
CA SER A 87 7.50 34.98 -11.68
C SER A 87 6.33 35.74 -12.31
N PRO A 88 5.32 36.21 -11.54
CA PRO A 88 4.19 36.96 -12.06
C PRO A 88 4.68 38.34 -12.51
N ASN A 89 5.30 38.41 -13.68
CA ASN A 89 5.86 39.65 -14.22
C ASN A 89 5.33 39.97 -15.61
N ILE A 90 4.18 39.40 -15.96
CA ILE A 90 3.47 39.76 -17.18
C ILE A 90 2.24 40.57 -16.76
N LEU A 91 2.31 41.87 -17.04
CA LEU A 91 1.23 42.86 -16.87
C LEU A 91 0.89 43.20 -15.41
N SER A 92 1.84 43.84 -14.71
CA SER A 92 1.56 44.54 -13.46
C SER A 92 0.67 45.78 -13.72
N PHE A 93 -0.63 45.57 -13.90
CA PHE A 93 -1.63 46.53 -13.47
C PHE A 93 -1.63 46.49 -11.94
N GLN A 94 -0.70 47.21 -11.32
CA GLN A 94 -0.41 47.03 -9.91
C GLN A 94 -1.43 47.75 -9.04
N GLY A 95 -2.07 46.96 -8.16
CA GLY A 95 -2.80 47.44 -6.99
C GLY A 95 -3.88 46.43 -6.63
N PHE A 96 -3.66 45.64 -5.56
CA PHE A 96 -4.55 44.58 -5.03
C PHE A 96 -4.45 43.19 -5.67
N VAL A 97 -3.32 42.51 -5.51
CA VAL A 97 -3.35 41.05 -5.27
C VAL A 97 -2.38 40.76 -4.14
N ALA A 98 -2.90 40.08 -3.12
CA ALA A 98 -2.24 39.76 -1.86
C ALA A 98 -0.89 39.06 -2.06
N GLU A 99 0.00 39.23 -1.07
CA GLU A 99 1.14 38.34 -0.84
C GLU A 99 0.67 36.89 -0.87
N MET A 100 0.82 36.24 -2.03
CA MET A 100 0.49 34.83 -2.18
C MET A 100 1.57 34.04 -1.44
N ASN A 101 1.10 33.21 -0.51
CA ASN A 101 1.92 32.45 0.42
C ASN A 101 3.03 31.67 -0.35
N PRO A 102 4.33 31.86 -0.05
CA PRO A 102 5.42 31.20 -0.78
C PRO A 102 5.40 29.66 -0.73
N TYR A 103 4.53 29.07 0.09
CA TYR A 103 4.30 27.63 0.25
C TYR A 103 3.14 27.06 -0.58
N ASP A 104 2.49 27.82 -1.45
CA ASP A 104 1.37 27.27 -2.23
C ASP A 104 1.89 26.32 -3.34
N ASP A 105 1.81 25.01 -3.07
CA ASP A 105 2.16 23.94 -4.02
C ASP A 105 1.09 23.73 -5.11
N SER A 106 -0.01 24.49 -5.07
CA SER A 106 -1.14 24.42 -6.00
C SER A 106 -0.75 24.55 -7.48
N TYR A 107 0.25 25.38 -7.80
CA TYR A 107 0.78 25.52 -9.16
C TYR A 107 1.39 24.21 -9.69
N LEU A 108 2.21 23.56 -8.86
CA LEU A 108 2.87 22.31 -9.22
C LEU A 108 1.86 21.16 -9.31
N GLU A 109 0.88 21.12 -8.40
CA GLU A 109 -0.22 20.15 -8.48
C GLU A 109 -1.02 20.29 -9.78
N THR A 110 -1.32 21.53 -10.18
CA THR A 110 -1.97 21.80 -11.46
C THR A 110 -1.12 21.30 -12.62
N ALA A 111 0.18 21.57 -12.61
CA ALA A 111 1.10 21.09 -13.64
C ALA A 111 1.12 19.55 -13.73
N TYR A 112 1.11 18.85 -12.59
CA TYR A 112 1.07 17.39 -12.55
C TYR A 112 -0.24 16.83 -13.10
N LYS A 113 -1.38 17.48 -12.82
CA LYS A 113 -2.67 17.09 -13.38
C LYS A 113 -2.76 17.36 -14.88
N VAL A 114 -2.14 18.42 -15.38
CA VAL A 114 -2.04 18.68 -16.82
C VAL A 114 -1.16 17.63 -17.52
N LEU A 115 -0.09 17.15 -16.89
CA LEU A 115 0.71 16.02 -17.40
C LEU A 115 -0.10 14.70 -17.49
N GLN A 116 -1.16 14.58 -16.68
CA GLN A 116 -2.11 13.45 -16.70
C GLN A 116 -3.39 13.78 -17.50
N SER A 117 -3.42 14.89 -18.26
CA SER A 117 -4.64 15.28 -18.98
C SER A 117 -4.89 14.40 -20.21
N ARG A 118 -6.17 14.14 -20.46
CA ARG A 118 -6.62 13.44 -21.67
C ARG A 118 -6.18 14.14 -22.96
N SER A 119 -6.18 15.48 -22.98
CA SER A 119 -5.74 16.28 -24.14
C SER A 119 -4.26 16.08 -24.48
N LEU A 120 -3.40 16.01 -23.47
CA LEU A 120 -1.97 15.74 -23.67
C LEU A 120 -1.76 14.29 -24.13
N ALA A 121 -2.45 13.33 -23.51
CA ALA A 121 -2.43 11.93 -23.91
C ALA A 121 -2.85 11.77 -25.38
N TYR A 122 -3.96 12.39 -25.79
CA TYR A 122 -4.43 12.38 -27.18
C TYR A 122 -3.38 12.93 -28.16
N ARG A 123 -2.77 14.09 -27.86
CA ARG A 123 -1.69 14.67 -28.70
C ARG A 123 -0.51 13.72 -28.84
N VAL A 124 -0.12 13.02 -27.78
CA VAL A 124 0.97 12.02 -27.80
C VAL A 124 0.58 10.79 -28.62
N ILE A 125 -0.61 10.24 -28.38
CA ILE A 125 -1.16 9.07 -29.09
C ILE A 125 -1.24 9.34 -30.59
N ASN A 126 -1.75 10.50 -30.98
CA ASN A 126 -1.87 10.89 -32.38
C ASN A 126 -0.50 11.16 -33.02
N LYS A 127 0.42 11.89 -32.34
CA LYS A 127 1.76 12.19 -32.87
C LYS A 127 2.62 10.94 -33.10
N LEU A 128 2.41 9.89 -32.29
CA LEU A 128 3.14 8.62 -32.39
C LEU A 128 2.33 7.52 -33.10
N ASN A 129 1.11 7.81 -33.58
CA ASN A 129 0.17 6.84 -34.14
C ASN A 129 0.00 5.58 -33.26
N LEU A 130 -0.07 5.74 -31.94
CA LEU A 130 -0.12 4.62 -30.99
C LEU A 130 -1.38 3.77 -31.17
N ALA A 131 -2.48 4.35 -31.66
CA ALA A 131 -3.73 3.64 -31.93
C ALA A 131 -3.61 2.52 -32.99
N GLU A 132 -2.55 2.52 -33.79
CA GLU A 132 -2.27 1.46 -34.78
C GLU A 132 -1.27 0.43 -34.27
N SER A 133 -0.61 0.71 -33.13
CA SER A 133 0.39 -0.21 -32.59
C SER A 133 -0.28 -1.39 -31.88
N PRO A 134 0.26 -2.62 -32.03
CA PRO A 134 -0.37 -3.84 -31.50
C PRO A 134 -0.53 -3.83 -29.97
N GLU A 135 0.22 -3.00 -29.25
CA GLU A 135 0.09 -2.81 -27.80
C GLU A 135 -1.21 -2.09 -27.37
N PHE A 136 -1.79 -1.27 -28.25
CA PHE A 136 -2.97 -0.46 -27.96
C PHE A 136 -4.16 -0.78 -28.89
N ALA A 137 -3.92 -1.44 -30.02
CA ALA A 137 -4.94 -1.84 -30.99
C ALA A 137 -5.71 -3.11 -30.57
N GLU A 138 -5.06 -4.00 -29.81
CA GLU A 138 -5.73 -5.10 -29.13
C GLU A 138 -6.16 -4.60 -27.75
N GLY A 139 -7.48 -4.39 -27.57
CA GLY A 139 -8.05 -4.28 -26.24
C GLY A 139 -7.79 -5.58 -25.49
N GLU A 140 -6.62 -5.68 -24.84
CA GLU A 140 -6.21 -6.87 -24.12
C GLU A 140 -7.27 -7.20 -23.07
N GLU A 141 -7.91 -8.34 -23.29
CA GLU A 141 -9.04 -8.89 -22.54
C GLU A 141 -8.90 -8.60 -21.06
N SER A 142 -9.85 -7.80 -20.56
CA SER A 142 -10.00 -7.49 -19.16
C SER A 142 -10.11 -8.79 -18.35
N SER A 143 -8.98 -9.15 -17.75
CA SER A 143 -8.85 -9.82 -16.47
C SER A 143 -9.75 -11.04 -16.26
N LEU A 144 -9.19 -12.25 -16.40
CA LEU A 144 -9.74 -13.49 -15.85
C LEU A 144 -10.12 -13.42 -14.34
N LEU A 145 -9.67 -12.39 -13.62
CA LEU A 145 -10.05 -12.07 -12.24
C LEU A 145 -11.28 -11.16 -12.09
N GLY A 146 -11.69 -10.45 -13.15
CA GLY A 146 -12.86 -9.55 -13.14
C GLY A 146 -14.21 -10.29 -13.10
N ASN A 147 -14.23 -11.56 -13.51
CA ASN A 147 -15.46 -12.38 -13.52
C ASN A 147 -15.79 -13.06 -12.18
N LEU A 148 -14.99 -12.85 -11.14
CA LEU A 148 -15.25 -13.41 -9.80
C LEU A 148 -15.96 -12.42 -8.85
N PHE A 149 -16.00 -11.13 -9.18
CA PHE A 149 -16.65 -10.09 -8.38
C PHE A 149 -17.40 -9.09 -9.29
N PRO A 150 -18.71 -9.26 -9.53
CA PRO A 150 -19.47 -8.33 -10.35
C PRO A 150 -19.79 -7.10 -9.50
N GLY A 151 -18.98 -6.04 -9.60
CA GLY A 151 -19.26 -4.84 -8.80
C GLY A 151 -18.37 -3.60 -8.96
N SER A 152 -17.33 -3.61 -9.79
CA SER A 152 -16.48 -2.42 -9.93
C SER A 152 -16.18 -2.09 -11.39
N GLN A 153 -17.19 -1.59 -12.09
CA GLN A 153 -16.96 -0.72 -13.24
C GLN A 153 -17.11 0.72 -12.76
N THR A 154 -15.99 1.39 -12.58
CA THR A 154 -15.95 2.83 -12.32
C THR A 154 -16.14 3.53 -13.66
N GLN A 155 -17.39 3.84 -14.02
CA GLN A 155 -17.66 4.76 -15.12
C GLN A 155 -17.06 6.12 -14.75
N SER A 156 -16.06 6.55 -15.52
CA SER A 156 -15.43 7.86 -15.38
C SER A 156 -16.31 8.91 -16.06
N ASP A 157 -17.17 9.60 -15.29
CA ASP A 157 -18.03 10.73 -15.71
C ASP A 157 -17.26 12.02 -16.09
N ALA A 158 -16.03 11.91 -16.61
CA ALA A 158 -15.27 13.07 -17.06
C ALA A 158 -15.84 13.58 -18.41
N PRO A 159 -16.13 14.88 -18.56
CA PRO A 159 -16.60 15.43 -19.83
C PRO A 159 -15.54 15.23 -20.91
N LEU A 160 -15.98 14.65 -22.04
CA LEU A 160 -15.15 14.43 -23.22
C LEU A 160 -14.68 15.78 -23.80
N SER A 161 -13.44 15.83 -24.25
CA SER A 161 -12.93 16.98 -25.00
C SER A 161 -13.58 17.03 -26.41
N PRO A 162 -13.69 18.22 -27.03
CA PRO A 162 -14.33 18.38 -28.35
C PRO A 162 -13.71 17.52 -29.45
N GLU A 163 -12.43 17.16 -29.32
CA GLU A 163 -11.71 16.29 -30.27
C GLU A 163 -12.04 14.80 -30.05
N GLU A 164 -12.42 14.40 -28.83
CA GLU A 164 -12.82 13.02 -28.47
C GLU A 164 -14.25 12.69 -28.90
N GLU A 165 -15.18 13.65 -28.91
CA GLU A 165 -16.53 13.46 -29.47
C GLU A 165 -16.50 13.01 -30.94
N LEU A 166 -15.44 13.37 -31.66
CA LEU A 166 -15.31 13.10 -33.09
C LEU A 166 -14.88 11.66 -33.41
N ASN A 167 -14.29 10.91 -32.46
CA ASN A 167 -13.83 9.53 -32.72
C ASN A 167 -13.81 8.62 -31.47
N PRO A 168 -14.87 7.82 -31.23
CA PRO A 168 -14.98 6.95 -30.05
C PRO A 168 -13.92 5.85 -29.97
N LYS A 169 -13.17 5.58 -31.05
CA LYS A 169 -12.05 4.63 -31.06
C LYS A 169 -10.89 5.07 -30.15
N TYR A 170 -10.75 6.36 -29.88
CA TYR A 170 -9.63 6.89 -29.10
C TYR A 170 -9.87 6.87 -27.58
N THR A 171 -11.11 6.76 -27.12
CA THR A 171 -11.43 6.78 -25.69
C THR A 171 -10.77 5.63 -24.94
N ASP A 172 -10.94 4.40 -25.43
CA ASP A 172 -10.35 3.18 -24.83
C ASP A 172 -8.80 3.21 -24.90
N VAL A 173 -8.25 3.77 -25.98
CA VAL A 173 -6.79 3.90 -26.17
C VAL A 173 -6.20 4.93 -25.21
N ILE A 174 -6.90 6.05 -24.97
CA ILE A 174 -6.49 7.08 -24.00
C ILE A 174 -6.54 6.53 -22.58
N ASP A 175 -7.58 5.77 -22.22
CA ASP A 175 -7.70 5.19 -20.88
C ASP A 175 -6.57 4.18 -20.63
N ASN A 176 -6.32 3.27 -21.57
CA ASN A 176 -5.18 2.33 -21.49
C ASN A 176 -3.82 3.05 -21.45
N PHE A 177 -3.69 4.17 -22.17
CA PHE A 177 -2.48 5.00 -22.13
C PHE A 177 -2.28 5.65 -20.76
N LEU A 178 -3.33 6.22 -20.17
CA LEU A 178 -3.28 6.88 -18.87
C LEU A 178 -3.03 5.89 -17.73
N ASP A 179 -3.58 4.68 -17.79
CA ASP A 179 -3.34 3.61 -16.80
C ASP A 179 -1.86 3.21 -16.70
N ARG A 180 -1.10 3.34 -17.80
CA ARG A 180 0.34 3.03 -17.87
C ARG A 180 1.23 4.24 -17.59
N LEU A 181 0.65 5.43 -17.44
CA LEU A 181 1.35 6.68 -17.17
C LEU A 181 1.40 6.96 -15.66
N GLN A 182 2.60 7.17 -15.13
CA GLN A 182 2.81 7.58 -13.75
C GLN A 182 3.56 8.91 -13.70
N VAL A 183 3.04 9.86 -12.94
CA VAL A 183 3.65 11.19 -12.72
C VAL A 183 3.98 11.30 -11.25
N ASN A 184 5.27 11.22 -10.93
CA ASN A 184 5.78 11.16 -9.58
C ASN A 184 6.49 12.47 -9.23
N PRO A 185 5.89 13.33 -8.39
CA PRO A 185 6.53 14.56 -7.95
C PRO A 185 7.64 14.29 -6.93
N ILE A 186 8.79 14.93 -7.10
CA ILE A 186 9.91 14.82 -6.15
C ILE A 186 9.70 15.86 -5.05
N ARG A 187 9.39 15.39 -3.84
CA ARG A 187 9.08 16.25 -2.67
C ARG A 187 10.18 17.28 -2.42
N ARG A 188 9.77 18.52 -2.10
CA ARG A 188 10.66 19.66 -1.83
C ARG A 188 11.58 20.02 -3.01
N SER A 189 11.11 19.81 -4.24
CA SER A 189 11.83 20.20 -5.46
C SER A 189 10.85 20.66 -6.53
N GLN A 190 11.36 21.29 -7.59
CA GLN A 190 10.62 21.66 -8.80
C GLN A 190 10.70 20.57 -9.87
N LEU A 191 11.05 19.34 -9.48
CA LEU A 191 11.26 18.22 -10.38
C LEU A 191 10.06 17.26 -10.35
N VAL A 192 9.67 16.81 -11.53
CA VAL A 192 8.67 15.76 -11.72
C VAL A 192 9.23 14.65 -12.59
N GLU A 193 9.09 13.43 -12.11
CA GLU A 193 9.45 12.23 -12.85
C GLU A 193 8.21 11.72 -13.60
N ILE A 194 8.32 11.62 -14.92
CA ILE A 194 7.29 11.01 -15.76
C ILE A 194 7.79 9.62 -16.13
N VAL A 195 6.98 8.62 -15.82
CA VAL A 195 7.28 7.20 -16.00
C VAL A 195 6.21 6.59 -16.88
N TYR A 196 6.63 5.88 -17.92
CA TYR A 196 5.73 5.14 -18.80
C TYR A 196 6.10 3.66 -18.87
N GLU A 197 5.10 2.79 -18.73
CA GLU A 197 5.23 1.34 -18.86
C GLU A 197 4.76 0.88 -20.25
N SER A 198 5.62 0.20 -21.01
CA SER A 198 5.27 -0.39 -22.32
C SER A 198 5.95 -1.74 -22.52
N TYR A 199 5.36 -2.59 -23.36
CA TYR A 199 5.92 -3.90 -23.74
C TYR A 199 7.14 -3.78 -24.67
N ASP A 200 7.30 -2.65 -25.36
CA ASP A 200 8.42 -2.40 -26.26
C ASP A 200 9.42 -1.38 -25.65
N PRO A 201 10.68 -1.76 -25.39
CA PRO A 201 11.67 -0.87 -24.77
C PRO A 201 11.87 0.47 -25.50
N PRO A 202 12.13 0.52 -26.83
CA PRO A 202 12.30 1.79 -27.53
C PRO A 202 11.01 2.63 -27.56
N GLN A 203 9.84 1.99 -27.66
CA GLN A 203 8.56 2.71 -27.59
C GLN A 203 8.35 3.36 -26.23
N SER A 204 8.67 2.69 -25.12
CA SER A 204 8.56 3.27 -23.76
C SER A 204 9.34 4.58 -23.61
N ALA A 205 10.59 4.63 -24.09
CA ALA A 205 11.43 5.82 -24.06
C ALA A 205 10.92 6.92 -25.01
N ARG A 206 10.46 6.54 -26.21
CA ARG A 206 9.87 7.48 -27.17
C ARG A 206 8.61 8.13 -26.63
N ILE A 207 7.69 7.35 -26.04
CA ILE A 207 6.45 7.86 -25.46
C ILE A 207 6.79 8.84 -24.33
N THR A 208 7.64 8.42 -23.39
CA THR A 208 8.02 9.24 -22.24
C THR A 208 8.66 10.58 -22.66
N ASN A 209 9.59 10.55 -23.62
CA ASN A 209 10.19 11.77 -24.18
C ASN A 209 9.18 12.63 -24.95
N THR A 210 8.23 12.00 -25.65
CA THR A 210 7.20 12.72 -26.41
C THR A 210 6.18 13.39 -25.50
N ILE A 211 5.83 12.78 -24.36
CA ILE A 211 4.99 13.43 -23.32
C ILE A 211 5.67 14.70 -22.83
N ALA A 212 6.96 14.60 -22.46
CA ALA A 212 7.75 15.75 -22.01
C ALA A 212 7.82 16.86 -23.08
N ALA A 213 8.16 16.50 -24.31
CA ALA A 213 8.24 17.45 -25.42
C ALA A 213 6.87 18.11 -25.72
N ASN A 214 5.80 17.32 -25.82
CA ASN A 214 4.46 17.85 -26.09
C ASN A 214 3.93 18.74 -24.93
N TYR A 215 4.30 18.45 -23.69
CA TYR A 215 3.94 19.31 -22.56
C TYR A 215 4.66 20.66 -22.65
N ILE A 216 5.94 20.67 -23.00
CA ILE A 216 6.71 21.89 -23.26
C ILE A 216 6.09 22.67 -24.43
N ASP A 217 5.78 21.99 -25.53
CA ASP A 217 5.15 22.59 -26.71
C ASP A 217 3.78 23.19 -26.37
N MET A 218 2.94 22.47 -25.61
CA MET A 218 1.61 22.93 -25.18
C MET A 218 1.70 24.13 -24.23
N ASN A 219 2.67 24.15 -23.32
CA ASN A 219 2.90 25.29 -22.42
C ASN A 219 3.37 26.52 -23.22
N LEU A 220 4.28 26.32 -24.18
CA LEU A 220 4.76 27.37 -25.06
C LEU A 220 3.65 27.91 -25.98
N GLU A 221 2.81 27.03 -26.53
CA GLU A 221 1.65 27.39 -27.37
C GLU A 221 0.62 28.18 -26.56
N ALA A 222 0.27 27.73 -25.35
CA ALA A 222 -0.65 28.46 -24.48
C ALA A 222 -0.13 29.86 -24.12
N LYS A 223 1.18 30.00 -23.86
CA LYS A 223 1.84 31.29 -23.61
C LYS A 223 1.85 32.18 -24.84
N TRP A 224 2.15 31.61 -25.98
CA TRP A 224 2.19 32.32 -27.24
C TRP A 224 0.79 32.83 -27.61
N ASP A 225 -0.24 31.98 -27.51
CA ASP A 225 -1.64 32.34 -27.75
C ASP A 225 -2.11 33.45 -26.81
N ALA A 226 -1.79 33.36 -25.51
CA ALA A 226 -2.15 34.40 -24.54
C ALA A 226 -1.48 35.74 -24.88
N THR A 227 -0.19 35.71 -25.22
CA THR A 227 0.58 36.93 -25.56
C THR A 227 0.15 37.52 -26.91
N GLN A 228 -0.18 36.67 -27.88
CA GLN A 228 -0.67 37.09 -29.20
C GLN A 228 -2.06 37.72 -29.08
N LYS A 229 -3.00 37.09 -28.36
CA LYS A 229 -4.32 37.68 -28.09
C LYS A 229 -4.24 39.01 -27.36
N ALA A 230 -3.33 39.12 -26.38
CA ALA A 230 -3.08 40.39 -25.67
C ALA A 230 -2.51 41.46 -26.63
N SER A 231 -1.57 41.08 -27.50
CA SER A 231 -1.01 41.97 -28.52
C SER A 231 -2.06 42.42 -29.55
N ASP A 232 -2.93 41.52 -29.99
CA ASP A 232 -4.03 41.83 -30.90
C ASP A 232 -5.04 42.79 -30.26
N TRP A 233 -5.40 42.55 -28.99
CA TRP A 233 -6.25 43.46 -28.22
C TRP A 233 -5.61 44.85 -28.07
N LEU A 234 -4.32 44.91 -27.69
CA LEU A 234 -3.57 46.17 -27.58
C LEU A 234 -3.50 46.90 -28.92
N SER A 235 -3.25 46.17 -30.02
CA SER A 235 -3.22 46.71 -31.39
C SER A 235 -4.56 47.33 -31.78
N GLN A 236 -5.68 46.64 -31.53
CA GLN A 236 -7.02 47.17 -31.78
C GLN A 236 -7.32 48.44 -30.95
N GLN A 237 -6.94 48.45 -29.66
CA GLN A 237 -7.10 49.64 -28.82
C GLN A 237 -6.24 50.80 -29.33
N LEU A 238 -5.02 50.52 -29.82
CA LEU A 238 -4.09 51.50 -30.33
C LEU A 238 -4.59 52.17 -31.62
N VAL A 239 -5.32 51.45 -32.48
CA VAL A 239 -6.01 52.04 -33.65
C VAL A 239 -7.08 53.05 -33.21
N GLY A 240 -7.93 52.67 -32.25
CA GLY A 240 -8.97 53.56 -31.72
C GLY A 240 -8.39 54.79 -31.03
N LEU A 241 -7.31 54.60 -30.26
CA LEU A 241 -6.61 55.68 -29.57
C LEU A 241 -5.84 56.59 -30.52
N LYS A 242 -5.25 56.06 -31.60
CA LYS A 242 -4.63 56.83 -32.68
C LYS A 242 -5.65 57.76 -33.33
N ALA A 243 -6.84 57.25 -33.68
CA ALA A 243 -7.90 58.08 -34.27
C ALA A 243 -8.35 59.21 -33.31
N LYS A 244 -8.42 58.93 -31.99
CA LYS A 244 -8.69 59.95 -30.97
C LYS A 244 -7.57 60.99 -30.89
N LEU A 245 -6.31 60.54 -30.90
CA LEU A 245 -5.13 61.41 -30.89
C LEU A 245 -5.12 62.34 -32.11
N GLU A 246 -5.23 61.78 -33.32
CA GLU A 246 -5.28 62.54 -34.57
C GLU A 246 -6.41 63.56 -34.54
N LYS A 247 -7.60 63.17 -34.10
CA LYS A 247 -8.73 64.09 -33.94
C LYS A 247 -8.45 65.20 -32.93
N SER A 248 -7.90 64.87 -31.76
CA SER A 248 -7.58 65.89 -30.74
C SER A 248 -6.45 66.83 -31.17
N GLU A 249 -5.46 66.35 -31.92
CA GLU A 249 -4.41 67.18 -32.51
C GLU A 249 -4.96 68.06 -33.64
N GLU A 250 -5.85 67.53 -34.48
CA GLU A 250 -6.53 68.28 -35.53
C GLU A 250 -7.40 69.39 -34.92
N ASP A 251 -8.20 69.09 -33.91
CA ASP A 251 -9.04 70.06 -33.20
C ASP A 251 -8.18 71.15 -32.53
N LEU A 252 -7.05 70.78 -31.91
CA LEU A 252 -6.07 71.72 -31.35
C LEU A 252 -5.47 72.63 -32.43
N GLN A 253 -5.01 72.06 -33.55
CA GLN A 253 -4.41 72.81 -34.66
C GLN A 253 -5.43 73.73 -35.35
N ARG A 254 -6.65 73.25 -35.57
CA ARG A 254 -7.76 74.02 -36.14
C ARG A 254 -8.08 75.21 -35.25
N TYR A 255 -8.24 74.98 -33.95
CA TYR A 255 -8.46 76.05 -32.98
C TYR A 255 -7.30 77.05 -32.95
N ALA A 256 -6.05 76.56 -32.99
CA ALA A 256 -4.86 77.40 -33.02
C ALA A 256 -4.77 78.25 -34.28
N LYS A 257 -5.17 77.71 -35.44
CA LYS A 257 -5.18 78.40 -36.74
C LYS A 257 -6.29 79.46 -36.81
N GLU A 258 -7.52 79.09 -36.45
CA GLU A 258 -8.68 80.00 -36.45
C GLU A 258 -8.49 81.19 -35.49
N ASN A 259 -7.85 80.95 -34.34
CA ASN A 259 -7.64 81.97 -33.32
C ASN A 259 -6.23 82.59 -33.34
N SER A 260 -5.39 82.26 -34.32
CA SER A 260 -4.02 82.79 -34.47
C SER A 260 -3.16 82.66 -33.21
N ILE A 261 -3.16 81.47 -32.60
CA ILE A 261 -2.56 81.19 -31.27
C ILE A 261 -1.04 80.98 -31.31
N LEU A 262 -0.45 80.80 -32.49
CA LEU A 262 1.00 80.58 -32.67
C LEU A 262 1.90 81.69 -32.07
N PHE A 263 1.35 82.85 -31.74
CA PHE A 263 2.06 83.99 -31.12
C PHE A 263 1.39 84.49 -29.83
N LEU A 264 0.56 83.67 -29.18
CA LEU A 264 -0.29 84.14 -28.08
C LEU A 264 0.50 84.41 -26.79
N ASP A 265 1.54 83.65 -26.48
CA ASP A 265 2.36 83.86 -25.26
C ASP A 265 3.05 85.24 -25.28
N GLU A 266 3.60 85.65 -26.42
CA GLU A 266 4.25 86.95 -26.60
C GLU A 266 3.22 88.09 -26.58
N LYS A 267 2.06 87.91 -27.23
CA LYS A 267 0.95 88.88 -27.21
C LYS A 267 0.31 89.01 -25.83
N GLN A 268 0.19 87.93 -25.07
CA GLN A 268 -0.38 87.95 -23.72
C GLN A 268 0.54 88.70 -22.75
N SER A 269 1.85 88.44 -22.83
CA SER A 269 2.87 89.17 -22.06
C SER A 269 2.84 90.68 -22.37
N MET A 270 2.82 91.05 -23.65
CA MET A 270 2.76 92.46 -24.08
C MET A 270 1.45 93.15 -23.66
N ASN A 271 0.30 92.49 -23.80
CA ASN A 271 -0.99 93.07 -23.39
C ASN A 271 -1.15 93.17 -21.88
N SER A 272 -0.57 92.23 -21.12
CA SER A 272 -0.46 92.29 -19.66
C SER A 272 0.38 93.50 -19.23
N GLN A 273 1.57 93.68 -19.81
CA GLN A 273 2.44 94.82 -19.51
C GLN A 273 1.79 96.16 -19.86
N LYS A 274 1.14 96.25 -21.02
CA LYS A 274 0.43 97.46 -21.46
C LYS A 274 -0.77 97.78 -20.56
N LEU A 275 -1.54 96.77 -20.15
CA LEU A 275 -2.64 96.94 -19.20
C LEU A 275 -2.14 97.44 -17.85
N GLN A 276 -1.05 96.85 -17.34
CA GLN A 276 -0.42 97.31 -16.10
C GLN A 276 0.04 98.77 -16.20
N GLN A 277 0.73 99.13 -17.29
CA GLN A 277 1.17 100.52 -17.53
C GLN A 277 -0.02 101.50 -17.59
N LEU A 278 -1.10 101.16 -18.31
CA LEU A 278 -2.30 102.00 -18.37
C LEU A 278 -3.01 102.12 -17.02
N GLN A 279 -3.06 101.04 -16.23
CA GLN A 279 -3.62 101.06 -14.87
C GLN A 279 -2.78 101.96 -13.94
N GLU A 280 -1.45 101.90 -14.04
CA GLU A 280 -0.54 102.78 -13.30
C GLU A 280 -0.74 104.25 -13.71
N GLU A 281 -0.84 104.55 -15.01
CA GLU A 281 -1.11 105.90 -15.50
C GLU A 281 -2.50 106.41 -15.12
N ALA A 282 -3.53 105.57 -15.17
CA ALA A 282 -4.89 105.91 -14.75
C ALA A 282 -4.94 106.21 -13.25
N THR A 283 -4.26 105.40 -12.42
CA THR A 283 -4.16 105.63 -10.97
C THR A 283 -3.47 106.96 -10.66
N ARG A 284 -2.41 107.29 -11.40
CA ARG A 284 -1.73 108.60 -11.29
C ARG A 284 -2.65 109.75 -11.71
N ALA A 285 -3.34 109.63 -12.85
CA ALA A 285 -4.27 110.65 -13.33
C ALA A 285 -5.49 110.85 -12.42
N GLN A 286 -6.00 109.79 -11.81
CA GLN A 286 -7.06 109.84 -10.82
C GLN A 286 -6.59 110.56 -9.54
N SER A 287 -5.36 110.29 -9.10
CA SER A 287 -4.75 110.99 -7.97
C SER A 287 -4.61 112.49 -8.25
N ASP A 288 -4.12 112.86 -9.43
CA ASP A 288 -4.02 114.24 -9.90
C ASP A 288 -5.41 114.91 -9.97
N LEU A 289 -6.42 114.20 -10.47
CA LEU A 289 -7.80 114.69 -10.53
C LEU A 289 -8.34 115.00 -9.14
N ILE A 290 -8.20 114.08 -8.17
CA ILE A 290 -8.66 114.27 -6.79
C ILE A 290 -8.00 115.52 -6.18
N GLN A 291 -6.71 115.71 -6.42
CA GLN A 291 -5.98 116.89 -5.93
C GLN A 291 -6.51 118.19 -6.56
N LYS A 292 -6.72 118.21 -7.88
CA LYS A 292 -7.22 119.39 -8.61
C LYS A 292 -8.70 119.67 -8.33
N GLU A 293 -9.51 118.64 -8.11
CA GLU A 293 -10.92 118.74 -7.72
C GLU A 293 -11.06 119.38 -6.35
N SER A 294 -10.24 118.95 -5.37
CA SER A 294 -10.19 119.56 -4.04
C SER A 294 -9.88 121.06 -4.13
N LEU A 295 -8.90 121.45 -4.94
CA LEU A 295 -8.54 122.87 -5.14
C LEU A 295 -9.65 123.66 -5.84
N TYR A 296 -10.30 123.07 -6.85
CA TYR A 296 -11.41 123.70 -7.56
C TYR A 296 -12.61 123.94 -6.63
N ASN A 297 -12.95 122.96 -5.79
CA ASN A 297 -14.03 123.09 -4.82
C ASN A 297 -13.74 124.20 -3.78
N GLN A 298 -12.51 124.28 -3.26
CA GLN A 298 -12.10 125.36 -2.33
C GLN A 298 -12.27 126.77 -2.95
N ILE A 299 -11.87 126.93 -4.22
CA ILE A 299 -12.01 128.22 -4.94
C ILE A 299 -13.48 128.55 -5.22
N ARG A 300 -14.29 127.54 -5.60
CA ARG A 300 -15.73 127.70 -5.83
C ARG A 300 -16.45 128.18 -4.58
N ASP A 301 -16.02 127.70 -3.42
CA ASP A 301 -16.59 128.05 -2.11
C ASP A 301 -16.12 129.44 -1.62
N GLY A 302 -15.25 130.13 -2.38
CA GLY A 302 -14.85 131.53 -2.16
C GLY A 302 -13.63 131.71 -1.25
N ASP A 303 -13.00 130.64 -0.79
CA ASP A 303 -11.81 130.72 0.06
C ASP A 303 -10.53 130.76 -0.79
N TYR A 304 -10.12 131.97 -1.18
CA TYR A 304 -8.86 132.21 -1.90
C TYR A 304 -7.64 132.30 -0.97
N SER A 305 -7.84 132.29 0.35
CA SER A 305 -6.78 132.53 1.32
C SER A 305 -6.00 131.27 1.69
N SER A 306 -6.62 130.09 1.52
CA SER A 306 -6.06 128.79 1.88
C SER A 306 -5.54 127.97 0.68
N VAL A 307 -5.67 128.48 -0.55
CA VAL A 307 -5.34 127.71 -1.77
C VAL A 307 -3.84 127.78 -2.09
N PRO A 308 -3.14 126.62 -2.15
CA PRO A 308 -1.74 126.58 -2.61
C PRO A 308 -1.59 127.11 -4.05
N GLY A 309 -0.57 127.93 -4.29
CA GLY A 309 -0.26 128.50 -5.62
C GLY A 309 -0.74 129.94 -5.85
N ILE A 310 -1.88 130.38 -5.29
CA ILE A 310 -2.23 131.81 -5.33
C ILE A 310 -1.34 132.62 -4.38
N LEU A 311 -0.96 132.00 -3.26
CA LEU A 311 0.01 132.55 -2.31
C LEU A 311 1.42 132.64 -2.89
N GLU A 312 1.75 131.91 -3.96
CA GLU A 312 3.07 131.98 -4.61
C GLU A 312 3.12 133.04 -5.72
N ASN A 313 1.95 133.52 -6.17
CA ASN A 313 1.88 134.54 -7.20
C ASN A 313 2.30 135.90 -6.64
N LYS A 314 3.49 136.35 -7.02
CA LYS A 314 4.06 137.63 -6.59
C LYS A 314 3.13 138.83 -6.86
N LEU A 315 2.39 138.82 -7.98
CA LEU A 315 1.45 139.89 -8.29
C LEU A 315 0.28 139.93 -7.29
N TYR A 316 -0.23 138.76 -6.88
CA TYR A 316 -1.28 138.67 -5.87
C TYR A 316 -0.78 139.15 -4.49
N GLN A 317 0.43 138.76 -4.11
CA GLN A 317 1.07 139.22 -2.87
C GLN A 317 1.24 140.75 -2.87
N ASP A 318 1.81 141.31 -3.95
CA ASP A 318 2.07 142.75 -4.08
C ASP A 318 0.75 143.55 -4.05
N LEU A 319 -0.30 143.08 -4.75
CA LEU A 319 -1.62 143.72 -4.75
C LEU A 319 -2.33 143.61 -3.39
N SER A 320 -2.21 142.48 -2.69
CA SER A 320 -2.79 142.27 -1.37
C SER A 320 -2.14 143.16 -0.32
N LEU A 321 -0.80 143.23 -0.29
CA LEU A 321 -0.04 144.13 0.58
C LEU A 321 -0.42 145.59 0.31
N LYS A 322 -0.40 146.00 -0.97
CA LYS A 322 -0.79 147.35 -1.37
C LYS A 322 -2.23 147.69 -0.98
N LEU A 323 -3.16 146.75 -1.11
CA LEU A 323 -4.56 146.96 -0.69
C LEU A 323 -4.68 147.13 0.83
N ASN A 324 -3.95 146.33 1.61
CA ASN A 324 -3.93 146.45 3.07
C ASN A 324 -3.31 147.77 3.53
N ASP A 325 -2.22 148.22 2.90
CA ASP A 325 -1.61 149.54 3.17
C ASP A 325 -2.57 150.69 2.83
N LEU A 326 -3.20 150.65 1.65
CA LEU A 326 -4.19 151.65 1.25
C LEU A 326 -5.40 151.68 2.20
N ARG A 327 -5.88 150.51 2.66
CA ARG A 327 -6.98 150.41 3.64
C ARG A 327 -6.62 150.96 5.00
N ARG A 328 -5.38 150.74 5.46
CA ARG A 328 -4.86 151.31 6.70
C ARG A 328 -4.79 152.84 6.61
N GLU A 329 -4.17 153.37 5.55
CA GLU A 329 -4.12 154.82 5.30
C GLU A 329 -5.53 155.43 5.21
N TYR A 330 -6.48 154.72 4.59
CA TYR A 330 -7.87 155.16 4.49
C TYR A 330 -8.55 155.21 5.85
N SER A 331 -8.36 154.17 6.67
CA SER A 331 -8.94 154.10 8.01
C SER A 331 -8.43 155.25 8.90
N GLU A 332 -7.12 155.53 8.87
CA GLU A 332 -6.51 156.66 9.60
C GLU A 332 -7.05 158.01 9.13
N LEU A 333 -7.17 158.20 7.81
CA LEU A 333 -7.63 159.47 7.23
C LEU A 333 -9.14 159.69 7.44
N SER A 334 -9.94 158.62 7.35
CA SER A 334 -11.41 158.66 7.55
C SER A 334 -11.83 158.88 9.00
N ALA A 335 -10.94 158.58 9.97
CA ALA A 335 -11.19 158.89 11.37
C ALA A 335 -11.15 160.40 11.65
N THR A 336 -10.49 161.18 10.79
CA THR A 336 -10.23 162.61 10.99
C THR A 336 -10.99 163.50 10.00
N PHE A 337 -11.28 163.01 8.78
CA PHE A 337 -11.90 163.78 7.70
C PHE A 337 -13.21 163.16 7.20
N THR A 338 -14.17 164.00 6.79
CA THR A 338 -15.42 163.58 6.15
C THR A 338 -15.19 162.98 4.75
N GLU A 339 -16.10 162.13 4.30
CA GLU A 339 -15.97 161.34 3.05
C GLU A 339 -15.74 162.19 1.77
N GLU A 340 -16.10 163.48 1.80
CA GLU A 340 -15.98 164.40 0.67
C GLU A 340 -14.58 165.02 0.49
N TYR A 341 -13.65 164.77 1.42
CA TYR A 341 -12.30 165.33 1.31
C TYR A 341 -11.57 164.77 0.08
N PRO A 342 -10.99 165.61 -0.81
CA PRO A 342 -10.40 165.15 -2.08
C PRO A 342 -9.35 164.05 -1.96
N ARG A 343 -8.61 164.01 -0.83
CA ARG A 343 -7.61 162.96 -0.58
C ARG A 343 -8.25 161.62 -0.16
N VAL A 344 -9.37 161.65 0.58
CA VAL A 344 -10.14 160.45 0.97
C VAL A 344 -10.78 159.82 -0.27
N GLN A 345 -11.37 160.63 -1.16
CA GLN A 345 -11.93 160.14 -2.43
C GLN A 345 -10.89 159.50 -3.34
N ARG A 346 -9.71 160.12 -3.51
CA ARG A 346 -8.61 159.53 -4.30
C ARG A 346 -8.17 158.18 -3.73
N LEU A 347 -8.05 158.10 -2.41
CA LEU A 347 -7.63 156.87 -1.73
C LEU A 347 -8.70 155.78 -1.85
N LYS A 348 -9.99 156.13 -1.75
CA LYS A 348 -11.12 155.22 -2.03
C LYS A 348 -11.07 154.69 -3.47
N THR A 349 -10.88 155.56 -4.46
CA THR A 349 -10.72 155.14 -5.86
C THR A 349 -9.50 154.23 -6.06
N GLN A 350 -8.37 154.50 -5.38
CA GLN A 350 -7.19 153.64 -5.42
C GLN A 350 -7.43 152.27 -4.75
N ILE A 351 -8.18 152.22 -3.65
CA ILE A 351 -8.65 150.98 -3.01
C ILE A 351 -9.53 150.20 -3.99
N ASP A 352 -10.53 150.84 -4.60
CA ASP A 352 -11.46 150.19 -5.52
C ASP A 352 -10.74 149.66 -6.77
N GLN A 353 -9.80 150.44 -7.34
CA GLN A 353 -8.97 150.01 -8.46
C GLN A 353 -8.06 148.84 -8.10
N THR A 354 -7.43 148.88 -6.93
CA THR A 354 -6.53 147.80 -6.45
C THR A 354 -7.32 146.55 -6.09
N ALA A 355 -8.50 146.70 -5.48
CA ALA A 355 -9.43 145.60 -5.18
C ALA A 355 -9.96 144.96 -6.46
N ALA A 356 -10.39 145.75 -7.45
CA ALA A 356 -10.82 145.23 -8.73
C ALA A 356 -9.68 144.53 -9.51
N ALA A 357 -8.44 145.04 -9.42
CA ALA A 357 -7.27 144.36 -9.99
C ALA A 357 -6.97 143.04 -9.28
N LEU A 358 -7.07 143.00 -7.96
CA LEU A 358 -6.91 141.78 -7.15
C LEU A 358 -8.00 140.74 -7.47
N ASP A 359 -9.25 141.17 -7.65
CA ASP A 359 -10.36 140.27 -8.00
C ASP A 359 -10.24 139.74 -9.45
N ARG A 360 -9.73 140.54 -10.40
CA ARG A 360 -9.39 140.04 -11.74
C ARG A 360 -8.31 138.96 -11.68
N GLU A 361 -7.30 139.13 -10.83
CA GLU A 361 -6.25 138.11 -10.65
C GLU A 361 -6.81 136.85 -10.00
N ARG A 362 -7.70 136.98 -9.00
CA ARG A 362 -8.43 135.85 -8.41
C ARG A 362 -9.28 135.10 -9.43
N GLN A 363 -10.03 135.81 -10.27
CA GLN A 363 -10.84 135.22 -11.33
C GLN A 363 -9.97 134.53 -12.39
N ALA A 364 -8.85 135.14 -12.78
CA ALA A 364 -7.90 134.55 -13.71
C ALA A 364 -7.27 133.26 -13.14
N PHE A 365 -6.96 133.25 -11.83
CA PHE A 365 -6.48 132.06 -11.12
C PHE A 365 -7.57 130.98 -11.02
N ALA A 366 -8.79 131.34 -10.63
CA ALA A 366 -9.93 130.44 -10.57
C ALA A 366 -10.22 129.79 -11.93
N GLN A 367 -10.16 130.56 -13.01
CA GLN A 367 -10.32 130.06 -14.36
C GLN A 367 -9.20 129.09 -14.75
N ARG A 368 -7.96 129.36 -14.33
CA ARG A 368 -6.82 128.44 -14.55
C ARG A 368 -7.03 127.12 -13.81
N VAL A 369 -7.41 127.16 -12.53
CA VAL A 369 -7.69 125.94 -11.75
C VAL A 369 -8.89 125.18 -12.30
N ALA A 370 -9.94 125.87 -12.76
CA ALA A 370 -11.07 125.25 -13.44
C ALA A 370 -10.66 124.54 -14.74
N ASN A 371 -9.76 125.16 -15.51
CA ASN A 371 -9.23 124.56 -16.74
C ASN A 371 -8.32 123.36 -16.42
N ASP A 372 -7.47 123.46 -15.40
CA ASP A 372 -6.63 122.36 -14.91
C ASP A 372 -7.47 121.16 -14.45
N TYR A 373 -8.53 121.41 -13.68
CA TYR A 373 -9.48 120.37 -13.24
C TYR A 373 -10.17 119.72 -14.45
N LYS A 374 -10.69 120.51 -15.41
CA LYS A 374 -11.31 119.97 -16.63
C LYS A 374 -10.33 119.15 -17.46
N ALA A 375 -9.07 119.57 -17.54
CA ALA A 375 -8.02 118.83 -18.24
C ALA A 375 -7.70 117.51 -17.52
N ALA A 376 -7.56 117.53 -16.19
CA ALA A 376 -7.33 116.33 -15.37
C ALA A 376 -8.52 115.35 -15.45
N ALA A 377 -9.76 115.85 -15.39
CA ALA A 377 -10.98 115.03 -15.47
C ALA A 377 -11.11 114.35 -16.83
N ASN A 378 -10.83 115.09 -17.92
CA ASN A 378 -10.79 114.52 -19.26
C ASN A 378 -9.68 113.48 -19.41
N ARG A 379 -8.49 113.75 -18.87
CA ARG A 379 -7.37 112.80 -18.89
C ARG A 379 -7.71 111.50 -18.17
N SER A 380 -8.26 111.57 -16.95
CA SER A 380 -8.70 110.40 -16.18
C SER A 380 -9.72 109.59 -16.97
N ARG A 381 -10.77 110.23 -17.49
CA ARG A 381 -11.81 109.58 -18.29
C ARG A 381 -11.26 108.87 -19.54
N LEU A 382 -10.32 109.48 -20.25
CA LEU A 382 -9.69 108.87 -21.43
C LEU A 382 -8.83 107.65 -21.05
N LEU A 383 -8.10 107.73 -19.94
CA LEU A 383 -7.32 106.61 -19.41
C LEU A 383 -8.22 105.48 -18.90
N ASP A 384 -9.31 105.78 -18.21
CA ASP A 384 -10.29 104.78 -17.77
C ASP A 384 -10.92 104.04 -18.97
N GLN A 385 -11.25 104.77 -20.04
CA GLN A 385 -11.72 104.18 -21.29
C GLN A 385 -10.66 103.29 -21.94
N ALA A 386 -9.40 103.73 -21.97
CA ALA A 386 -8.28 102.94 -22.48
C ALA A 386 -8.04 101.66 -21.67
N VAL A 387 -8.09 101.74 -20.32
CA VAL A 387 -8.00 100.59 -19.42
C VAL A 387 -9.16 99.63 -19.65
N ALA A 388 -10.40 100.12 -19.75
CA ALA A 388 -11.58 99.29 -20.00
C ALA A 388 -11.54 98.61 -21.38
N GLN A 389 -11.02 99.28 -22.40
CA GLN A 389 -10.79 98.68 -23.72
C GLN A 389 -9.71 97.60 -23.65
N GLN A 390 -8.54 97.93 -23.10
CA GLN A 390 -7.42 97.00 -22.98
C GLN A 390 -7.77 95.76 -22.12
N THR A 391 -8.58 95.93 -21.06
CA THR A 391 -9.08 94.83 -20.22
C THR A 391 -9.97 93.87 -21.02
N ARG A 392 -10.83 94.40 -21.90
CA ARG A 392 -11.66 93.57 -22.78
C ARG A 392 -10.82 92.78 -23.79
N GLU A 393 -9.82 93.42 -24.39
CA GLU A 393 -8.87 92.76 -25.29
C GLU A 393 -8.06 91.69 -24.57
N PHE A 394 -7.57 91.97 -23.36
CA PHE A 394 -6.86 91.00 -22.52
C PHE A 394 -7.73 89.78 -22.17
N ASN A 395 -8.96 90.00 -21.72
CA ASN A 395 -9.89 88.91 -21.37
C ASN A 395 -10.24 88.03 -22.58
N ALA A 396 -10.45 88.62 -23.76
CA ALA A 396 -10.72 87.87 -24.98
C ALA A 396 -9.53 86.99 -25.42
N ILE A 397 -8.30 87.45 -25.19
CA ILE A 397 -7.08 86.65 -25.44
C ILE A 397 -6.96 85.55 -24.38
N ALA A 398 -7.22 85.87 -23.11
CA ALA A 398 -7.17 84.91 -22.00
C ALA A 398 -8.17 83.77 -22.18
N GLU A 399 -9.42 84.06 -22.56
CA GLU A 399 -10.45 83.04 -22.83
C GLU A 399 -10.00 82.06 -23.93
N LYS A 400 -9.42 82.59 -25.02
CA LYS A 400 -8.85 81.75 -26.09
C LYS A 400 -7.70 80.87 -25.62
N SER A 401 -6.84 81.38 -24.73
CA SER A 401 -5.75 80.61 -24.15
C SER A 401 -6.23 79.43 -23.28
N ILE A 402 -7.34 79.60 -22.55
CA ILE A 402 -7.90 78.54 -21.70
C ILE A 402 -8.39 77.38 -22.56
N GLN A 403 -9.20 77.66 -23.59
CA GLN A 403 -9.70 76.62 -24.48
C GLN A 403 -8.57 75.91 -25.24
N TYR A 404 -7.55 76.65 -25.69
CA TYR A 404 -6.35 76.07 -26.27
C TYR A 404 -5.65 75.10 -25.31
N ASN A 405 -5.48 75.49 -24.04
CA ASN A 405 -4.84 74.64 -23.03
C ASN A 405 -5.67 73.39 -22.69
N ILE A 406 -7.00 73.45 -22.76
CA ILE A 406 -7.88 72.27 -22.60
C ILE A 406 -7.64 71.29 -23.76
N LEU A 407 -7.71 71.77 -25.00
CA LEU A 407 -7.47 70.95 -26.19
C LEU A 407 -6.03 70.40 -26.22
N LYS A 408 -5.05 71.20 -25.80
CA LYS A 408 -3.65 70.79 -25.69
C LYS A 408 -3.51 69.67 -24.66
N ARG A 409 -4.12 69.80 -23.49
CA ARG A 409 -4.08 68.76 -22.45
C ARG A 409 -4.75 67.47 -22.92
N GLU A 410 -5.86 67.56 -23.64
CA GLU A 410 -6.54 66.40 -24.22
C GLU A 410 -5.64 65.70 -25.25
N ALA A 411 -5.03 66.45 -26.17
CA ALA A 411 -4.07 65.92 -27.15
C ALA A 411 -2.84 65.29 -26.47
N ASP A 412 -2.24 65.97 -25.50
CA ASP A 412 -1.08 65.48 -24.73
C ASP A 412 -1.43 64.21 -23.95
N THR A 413 -2.63 64.13 -23.37
CA THR A 413 -3.10 62.93 -22.64
C THR A 413 -3.30 61.76 -23.59
N ASN A 414 -3.97 61.98 -24.73
CA ASN A 414 -4.14 60.96 -25.76
C ASN A 414 -2.80 60.49 -26.31
N LYS A 415 -1.83 61.40 -26.46
CA LYS A 415 -0.47 61.09 -26.90
C LYS A 415 0.27 60.23 -25.87
N GLN A 416 0.22 60.60 -24.60
CA GLN A 416 0.84 59.81 -23.52
C GLN A 416 0.23 58.41 -23.42
N LEU A 417 -1.10 58.29 -23.53
CA LEU A 417 -1.77 57.00 -23.55
C LEU A 417 -1.36 56.19 -24.79
N TYR A 418 -1.25 56.83 -25.96
CA TYR A 418 -0.83 56.19 -27.20
C TYR A 418 0.60 55.67 -27.09
N ASP A 419 1.55 56.51 -26.66
CA ASP A 419 2.96 56.17 -26.50
C ASP A 419 3.14 55.06 -25.44
N GLY A 420 2.41 55.16 -24.33
CA GLY A 420 2.42 54.13 -23.28
C GLY A 420 1.90 52.79 -23.78
N LEU A 421 0.76 52.77 -24.47
CA LEU A 421 0.20 51.55 -25.03
C LEU A 421 1.08 50.98 -26.16
N LEU A 422 1.70 51.85 -26.97
CA LEU A 422 2.66 51.46 -28.01
C LEU A 422 3.90 50.81 -27.39
N GLN A 423 4.43 51.38 -26.30
CA GLN A 423 5.55 50.78 -25.57
C GLN A 423 5.16 49.40 -25.03
N ARG A 424 3.96 49.25 -24.44
CA ARG A 424 3.45 47.95 -24.00
C ARG A 424 3.28 46.94 -25.12
N LEU A 425 2.80 47.37 -26.29
CA LEU A 425 2.71 46.53 -27.47
C LEU A 425 4.10 46.08 -27.95
N LYS A 426 5.10 46.98 -27.94
CA LYS A 426 6.49 46.64 -28.27
C LYS A 426 7.08 45.65 -27.25
N GLU A 427 6.88 45.87 -25.96
CA GLU A 427 7.29 44.94 -24.90
C GLU A 427 6.63 43.56 -25.06
N ALA A 428 5.31 43.53 -25.29
CA ALA A 428 4.55 42.30 -25.50
C ALA A 428 4.99 41.54 -26.76
N SER A 429 5.24 42.25 -27.87
CA SER A 429 5.73 41.63 -29.12
C SER A 429 7.16 41.10 -29.02
N VAL A 430 8.05 41.79 -28.30
CA VAL A 430 9.40 41.27 -27.99
C VAL A 430 9.31 40.04 -27.08
N SER A 431 8.44 40.07 -26.06
CA SER A 431 8.21 38.93 -25.18
C SER A 431 7.58 37.74 -25.92
N ALA A 432 6.68 37.99 -26.88
CA ALA A 432 6.11 36.95 -27.74
C ALA A 432 7.17 36.27 -28.63
N GLY A 433 8.22 37.02 -29.01
CA GLY A 433 9.35 36.48 -29.77
C GLY A 433 10.31 35.61 -28.93
N LEU A 434 10.37 35.84 -27.62
CA LEU A 434 11.19 35.04 -26.70
C LEU A 434 10.46 33.73 -26.35
N ARG A 435 10.78 32.65 -27.08
CA ARG A 435 10.29 31.28 -26.80
C ARG A 435 10.92 30.66 -25.55
N ALA A 436 10.96 31.38 -24.44
CA ALA A 436 11.48 30.87 -23.18
C ALA A 436 10.40 30.02 -22.47
N SER A 437 10.55 28.70 -22.53
CA SER A 437 9.75 27.78 -21.69
C SER A 437 10.27 27.81 -20.26
N ASN A 438 9.38 27.88 -19.28
CA ASN A 438 9.70 27.68 -17.86
C ASN A 438 9.77 26.18 -17.49
N VAL A 439 9.56 25.31 -18.46
CA VAL A 439 9.69 23.87 -18.35
C VAL A 439 10.90 23.43 -19.16
N ARG A 440 11.81 22.70 -18.54
CA ARG A 440 12.99 22.11 -19.19
C ARG A 440 13.14 20.64 -18.85
N VAL A 441 13.65 19.88 -19.82
CA VAL A 441 14.06 18.48 -19.58
C VAL A 441 15.38 18.49 -18.84
N VAL A 442 15.43 17.84 -17.68
CA VAL A 442 16.66 17.64 -16.90
C VAL A 442 17.35 16.36 -17.37
N ASP A 443 16.63 15.24 -17.30
CA ASP A 443 17.11 13.93 -17.73
C ASP A 443 16.14 13.35 -18.77
N PRO A 444 16.54 13.18 -20.04
CA PRO A 444 15.70 12.53 -21.04
C PRO A 444 15.57 11.03 -20.76
N ALA A 445 14.48 10.42 -21.23
CA ALA A 445 14.27 8.99 -21.11
C ALA A 445 15.20 8.18 -22.01
N GLU A 446 15.98 7.30 -21.40
CA GLU A 446 16.80 6.29 -22.08
C GLU A 446 16.02 4.98 -22.31
N VAL A 447 16.47 4.19 -23.28
CA VAL A 447 15.86 2.88 -23.57
C VAL A 447 16.23 1.89 -22.46
N PRO A 448 15.24 1.35 -21.72
CA PRO A 448 15.51 0.42 -20.62
C PRO A 448 16.08 -0.91 -21.15
N GLN A 449 17.20 -1.33 -20.59
CA GLN A 449 17.89 -2.58 -20.99
C GLN A 449 17.28 -3.83 -20.33
N ASN A 450 16.63 -3.67 -19.17
CA ASN A 450 16.03 -4.75 -18.41
C ASN A 450 14.53 -4.51 -18.20
N PRO A 451 13.69 -5.55 -18.26
CA PRO A 451 12.27 -5.42 -17.98
C PRO A 451 12.05 -5.14 -16.49
N ALA A 452 11.15 -4.22 -16.19
CA ALA A 452 10.75 -3.88 -14.82
C ALA A 452 9.84 -4.97 -14.21
N LYS A 453 9.03 -5.62 -15.05
CA LYS A 453 8.15 -6.74 -14.66
C LYS A 453 8.21 -7.87 -15.70
N PRO A 454 8.03 -9.14 -15.29
CA PRO A 454 7.90 -9.60 -13.91
C PRO A 454 9.25 -9.73 -13.20
N ARG A 455 9.27 -9.50 -11.88
CA ARG A 455 10.46 -9.69 -11.04
C ARG A 455 10.69 -11.17 -10.79
N LYS A 456 11.32 -11.86 -11.75
CA LYS A 456 11.51 -13.32 -11.76
C LYS A 456 12.03 -13.87 -10.42
N LEU A 457 13.05 -13.25 -9.84
CA LEU A 457 13.63 -13.64 -8.56
C LEU A 457 12.65 -13.46 -7.39
N LEU A 458 11.92 -12.34 -7.35
CA LEU A 458 10.95 -12.07 -6.29
C LEU A 458 9.77 -13.04 -6.35
N ASN A 459 9.21 -13.27 -7.54
CA ASN A 459 8.10 -14.20 -7.73
C ASN A 459 8.50 -15.64 -7.34
N LEU A 460 9.71 -16.07 -7.72
CA LEU A 460 10.23 -17.38 -7.34
C LEU A 460 10.48 -17.49 -5.83
N ALA A 461 11.03 -16.44 -5.20
CA ALA A 461 11.22 -16.40 -3.75
C ALA A 461 9.89 -16.48 -3.00
N MET A 462 8.86 -15.74 -3.45
CA MET A 462 7.51 -15.82 -2.90
C MET A 462 6.90 -17.22 -3.11
N ALA A 463 7.06 -17.81 -4.30
CA ALA A 463 6.60 -19.17 -4.58
C ALA A 463 7.26 -20.22 -3.67
N LEU A 464 8.55 -20.04 -3.36
CA LEU A 464 9.29 -20.92 -2.46
C LEU A 464 8.76 -20.82 -1.02
N ILE A 465 8.50 -19.61 -0.53
CA ILE A 465 7.93 -19.39 0.81
C ILE A 465 6.52 -19.98 0.90
N ILE A 466 5.66 -19.67 -0.07
CA ILE A 466 4.28 -20.17 -0.13
C ILE A 466 4.26 -21.69 -0.27
N GLY A 467 5.07 -22.25 -1.16
CA GLY A 467 5.19 -23.69 -1.39
C GLY A 467 5.71 -24.45 -0.17
N LEU A 468 6.69 -23.91 0.55
CA LEU A 468 7.16 -24.48 1.81
C LEU A 468 6.07 -24.45 2.88
N SER A 469 5.38 -23.31 3.02
CA SER A 469 4.32 -23.13 4.02
C SER A 469 3.16 -24.10 3.78
N LEU A 470 2.68 -24.21 2.54
CA LEU A 470 1.65 -25.17 2.13
C LEU A 470 2.12 -26.62 2.28
N GLY A 471 3.37 -26.91 1.90
CA GLY A 471 3.96 -28.24 2.02
C GLY A 471 4.04 -28.71 3.47
N VAL A 472 4.54 -27.85 4.36
CA VAL A 472 4.60 -28.09 5.80
C VAL A 472 3.20 -28.25 6.39
N GLY A 473 2.27 -27.33 6.07
CA GLY A 473 0.88 -27.41 6.53
C GLY A 473 0.21 -28.72 6.12
N THR A 474 0.42 -29.16 4.87
CA THR A 474 -0.14 -30.43 4.38
C THR A 474 0.54 -31.64 5.02
N ALA A 475 1.85 -31.58 5.30
CA ALA A 475 2.55 -32.63 6.03
C ALA A 475 2.00 -32.81 7.46
N PHE A 476 1.73 -31.70 8.16
CA PHE A 476 1.08 -31.74 9.47
C PHE A 476 -0.36 -32.25 9.40
N LEU A 477 -1.13 -31.85 8.39
CA LEU A 477 -2.49 -32.34 8.19
C LEU A 477 -2.52 -33.85 7.96
N GLN A 478 -1.60 -34.38 7.14
CA GLN A 478 -1.48 -35.82 6.91
C GLN A 478 -1.04 -36.59 8.17
N GLU A 479 -0.24 -35.98 9.04
CA GLU A 479 0.14 -36.59 10.31
C GLU A 479 -1.01 -36.56 11.32
N TYR A 480 -1.75 -35.47 11.38
CA TYR A 480 -2.92 -35.32 12.23
C TYR A 480 -4.02 -36.33 11.89
N LEU A 481 -4.18 -36.68 10.61
CA LEU A 481 -5.15 -37.68 10.17
C LEU A 481 -4.69 -39.14 10.36
N ASP A 482 -3.44 -39.39 10.76
CA ASP A 482 -2.86 -40.75 10.94
C ASP A 482 -3.08 -41.27 12.38
N ASN A 483 -4.20 -41.95 12.62
CA ASN A 483 -4.63 -42.44 13.94
C ASN A 483 -4.22 -43.89 14.27
N THR A 484 -3.15 -44.42 13.66
CA THR A 484 -2.71 -45.81 13.85
C THR A 484 -1.71 -45.98 15.01
N LEU A 485 -1.58 -47.19 15.57
CA LEU A 485 -0.53 -47.51 16.58
C LEU A 485 0.73 -48.02 15.90
N LYS A 486 1.87 -47.37 16.15
CA LYS A 486 3.14 -47.71 15.47
C LYS A 486 4.24 -48.10 16.44
N THR A 487 4.24 -47.60 17.66
CA THR A 487 5.34 -47.76 18.63
C THR A 487 4.92 -48.46 19.93
N PRO A 488 5.82 -49.19 20.63
CA PRO A 488 5.58 -49.70 21.98
C PRO A 488 5.20 -48.59 22.96
N GLU A 489 5.77 -47.40 22.77
CA GLU A 489 5.46 -46.21 23.55
C GLU A 489 4.02 -45.76 23.31
N ASP A 490 3.51 -45.81 22.07
CA ASP A 490 2.11 -45.54 21.77
C ASP A 490 1.19 -46.51 22.53
N VAL A 491 1.57 -47.79 22.63
CA VAL A 491 0.79 -48.81 23.36
C VAL A 491 0.70 -48.45 24.84
N GLN A 492 1.83 -48.14 25.47
CA GLN A 492 1.86 -47.79 26.89
C GLN A 492 1.12 -46.47 27.16
N ARG A 493 1.29 -45.47 26.28
CA ARG A 493 0.69 -44.13 26.40
C ARG A 493 -0.81 -44.13 26.21
N TYR A 494 -1.32 -44.82 25.18
CA TYR A 494 -2.74 -44.75 24.81
C TYR A 494 -3.59 -45.87 25.40
N LEU A 495 -3.00 -47.03 25.71
CA LEU A 495 -3.74 -48.21 26.18
C LEU A 495 -3.38 -48.61 27.61
N HIS A 496 -2.34 -48.03 28.22
CA HIS A 496 -1.90 -48.38 29.59
C HIS A 496 -1.76 -49.89 29.81
N LEU A 497 -1.26 -50.61 28.79
CA LEU A 497 -0.94 -52.03 28.84
C LEU A 497 0.55 -52.21 28.51
N PRO A 498 1.22 -53.22 29.09
CA PRO A 498 2.59 -53.53 28.73
C PRO A 498 2.67 -54.10 27.30
N THR A 499 3.73 -53.73 26.58
CA THR A 499 4.06 -54.35 25.29
C THR A 499 4.89 -55.61 25.56
N LEU A 500 4.35 -56.79 25.22
CA LEU A 500 5.00 -58.09 25.47
C LEU A 500 6.13 -58.38 24.48
N GLY A 501 6.06 -57.79 23.28
CA GLY A 501 7.07 -57.94 22.24
C GLY A 501 6.68 -57.23 20.95
N VAL A 502 7.65 -57.13 20.03
CA VAL A 502 7.47 -56.55 18.70
C VAL A 502 7.97 -57.52 17.65
N ILE A 503 7.11 -57.96 16.73
CA ILE A 503 7.46 -58.86 15.63
C ILE A 503 7.76 -58.04 14.36
N PRO A 504 8.98 -58.13 13.78
CA PRO A 504 9.34 -57.43 12.54
C PRO A 504 8.55 -57.93 11.32
N ALA A 505 8.29 -57.02 10.38
CA ALA A 505 7.82 -57.37 9.03
C ALA A 505 8.90 -58.06 8.18
N GLU A 506 8.49 -59.00 7.32
CA GLU A 506 9.37 -59.87 6.51
C GLU A 506 10.41 -59.10 5.66
N HIS A 507 9.98 -58.04 4.97
CA HIS A 507 10.86 -57.23 4.12
C HIS A 507 11.85 -56.34 4.90
N SER A 508 11.63 -56.12 6.20
CA SER A 508 12.55 -55.37 7.05
C SER A 508 13.74 -56.21 7.51
N ALA A 509 13.58 -57.53 7.64
CA ALA A 509 14.64 -58.44 8.10
C ALA A 509 15.70 -58.72 7.01
N ALA A 510 15.32 -58.73 5.73
CA ALA A 510 16.22 -59.11 4.63
C ALA A 510 17.04 -57.94 4.05
N ARG A 511 16.59 -56.68 4.18
CA ARG A 511 17.08 -55.56 3.35
C ARG A 511 18.38 -54.89 3.81
N LYS A 512 18.89 -55.21 5.01
CA LYS A 512 20.02 -54.48 5.63
C LYS A 512 21.39 -55.19 5.59
N LYS A 513 21.62 -56.14 4.68
CA LYS A 513 22.99 -56.64 4.39
C LYS A 513 23.80 -55.76 3.40
N PHE A 514 23.20 -54.72 2.80
CA PHE A 514 23.82 -53.96 1.70
C PHE A 514 24.14 -52.48 1.97
N ALA A 515 24.27 -52.06 3.24
CA ALA A 515 24.32 -50.64 3.55
C ALA A 515 25.53 -50.19 4.39
N TYR A 516 26.73 -50.77 4.23
CA TYR A 516 27.99 -50.11 4.61
C TYR A 516 29.17 -50.65 3.78
N GLY A 517 29.84 -49.77 3.04
CA GLY A 517 31.08 -50.08 2.33
C GLY A 517 31.39 -49.08 1.22
N TYR A 518 32.27 -48.11 1.50
CA TYR A 518 33.02 -47.39 0.48
C TYR A 518 33.77 -48.42 -0.38
N GLY A 519 33.59 -48.38 -1.70
CA GLY A 519 34.36 -49.20 -2.63
C GLY A 519 33.55 -49.65 -3.83
N MET A 520 33.67 -48.91 -4.93
CA MET A 520 33.30 -49.37 -6.26
C MET A 520 34.03 -50.68 -6.58
N ALA A 521 33.28 -51.77 -6.77
CA ALA A 521 33.70 -52.91 -7.57
C ALA A 521 32.47 -53.51 -8.26
N GLN A 522 32.41 -53.34 -9.58
CA GLN A 522 31.45 -54.00 -10.45
C GLN A 522 31.60 -55.52 -10.34
N SER A 523 30.51 -56.24 -10.05
CA SER A 523 30.38 -57.65 -10.44
C SER A 523 29.07 -57.87 -11.20
N LYS A 524 29.21 -58.14 -12.49
CA LYS A 524 28.19 -58.72 -13.38
C LYS A 524 27.71 -60.07 -12.86
N SER A 525 26.39 -60.29 -12.87
CA SER A 525 25.70 -61.58 -13.12
C SER A 525 24.25 -61.45 -12.67
N LEU A 526 23.16 -61.93 -13.29
CA LEU A 526 22.81 -62.72 -14.49
C LEU A 526 21.28 -62.50 -14.67
N PRO A 527 20.69 -62.70 -15.86
CA PRO A 527 19.27 -62.43 -16.09
C PRO A 527 18.38 -63.47 -15.39
N ALA A 528 17.33 -63.00 -14.71
CA ALA A 528 16.28 -63.86 -14.19
C ALA A 528 15.55 -64.51 -15.37
N ALA A 529 15.67 -65.83 -15.47
CA ALA A 529 14.93 -66.64 -16.41
C ALA A 529 13.43 -66.59 -16.08
N SER A 530 12.66 -66.38 -17.14
CA SER A 530 11.21 -66.53 -17.18
C SER A 530 10.79 -67.90 -16.66
N GLY A 531 9.93 -67.91 -15.63
CA GLY A 531 9.24 -69.06 -15.11
C GLY A 531 7.81 -68.66 -14.78
N ASN A 532 6.90 -69.01 -15.69
CA ASN A 532 5.46 -68.76 -15.63
C ASN A 532 4.82 -69.72 -14.61
N GLY A 533 4.00 -69.21 -13.67
CA GLY A 533 3.29 -70.07 -12.73
C GLY A 533 2.64 -69.30 -11.57
N ASN A 534 1.34 -69.07 -11.70
CA ASN A 534 0.45 -68.65 -10.63
C ASN A 534 0.53 -69.61 -9.43
N GLU A 535 0.81 -69.08 -8.24
CA GLU A 535 0.03 -69.31 -7.00
C GLU A 535 0.69 -68.54 -5.85
N ALA A 536 0.04 -67.47 -5.41
CA ALA A 536 0.44 -66.66 -4.27
C ALA A 536 0.12 -67.38 -2.95
N ASN A 537 0.82 -68.48 -2.65
CA ASN A 537 0.83 -69.05 -1.31
C ASN A 537 1.86 -68.30 -0.47
N SER A 538 1.39 -67.33 0.31
CA SER A 538 2.19 -66.62 1.31
C SER A 538 2.79 -67.63 2.30
N SER A 539 4.07 -67.94 2.13
CA SER A 539 4.83 -68.85 2.98
C SER A 539 5.04 -68.22 4.37
N MET A 540 4.06 -68.39 5.24
CA MET A 540 4.14 -67.95 6.63
C MET A 540 5.21 -68.77 7.36
N GLN A 541 6.32 -68.12 7.72
CA GLN A 541 7.52 -68.80 8.22
C GLN A 541 7.36 -69.18 9.71
N LEU A 542 7.37 -70.48 9.99
CA LEU A 542 7.45 -71.03 11.34
C LEU A 542 8.90 -70.97 11.84
N ILE A 543 9.11 -70.71 13.14
CA ILE A 543 10.42 -70.74 13.78
C ILE A 543 11.00 -72.16 13.66
N GLY A 544 11.79 -72.40 12.61
CA GLY A 544 12.42 -73.70 12.35
C GLY A 544 12.61 -74.05 10.87
N SER A 545 11.85 -73.44 9.94
CA SER A 545 11.90 -73.85 8.53
C SER A 545 12.93 -73.10 7.67
N ASN A 546 13.45 -71.94 8.10
CA ASN A 546 14.61 -71.24 7.50
C ASN A 546 15.11 -70.15 8.46
N GLY A 547 16.42 -69.98 8.60
CA GLY A 547 17.08 -69.19 9.66
C GLY A 547 16.89 -67.67 9.58
N ASN A 548 15.74 -67.15 10.01
CA ASN A 548 15.57 -65.71 10.26
C ASN A 548 15.77 -65.41 11.76
N SER A 549 16.98 -64.99 12.14
CA SER A 549 17.39 -64.81 13.54
C SER A 549 16.55 -63.75 14.27
N ALA A 550 16.16 -62.68 13.58
CA ALA A 550 15.38 -61.58 14.15
C ALA A 550 13.96 -61.99 14.57
N LEU A 551 13.26 -62.77 13.74
CA LEU A 551 11.90 -63.25 14.04
C LEU A 551 11.95 -64.30 15.17
N SER A 552 12.93 -65.20 15.12
CA SER A 552 13.13 -66.21 16.17
C SER A 552 13.41 -65.58 17.53
N GLU A 553 14.23 -64.52 17.57
CA GLU A 553 14.52 -63.79 18.80
C GLU A 553 13.32 -62.99 19.33
N ALA A 554 12.53 -62.39 18.44
CA ALA A 554 11.32 -61.69 18.81
C ALA A 554 10.30 -62.60 19.53
N TYR A 555 10.12 -63.84 19.05
CA TYR A 555 9.24 -64.82 19.70
C TYR A 555 9.84 -65.43 20.99
N ARG A 556 11.18 -65.56 21.09
CA ARG A 556 11.84 -65.91 22.38
C ARG A 556 11.68 -64.83 23.43
N SER A 557 11.74 -63.56 23.01
CA SER A 557 11.44 -62.41 23.87
C SER A 557 9.98 -62.42 24.31
N LEU A 558 9.03 -62.60 23.36
CA LEU A 558 7.60 -62.75 23.67
C LEU A 558 7.36 -63.87 24.69
N ARG A 559 7.95 -65.04 24.48
CA ARG A 559 7.88 -66.17 25.41
C ARG A 559 8.33 -65.76 26.82
N THR A 560 9.46 -65.09 26.92
CA THR A 560 10.01 -64.66 28.21
C THR A 560 9.07 -63.66 28.90
N SER A 561 8.56 -62.66 28.18
CA SER A 561 7.58 -61.70 28.68
C SER A 561 6.29 -62.38 29.16
N VAL A 562 5.79 -63.37 28.43
CA VAL A 562 4.61 -64.15 28.82
C VAL A 562 4.87 -64.96 30.09
N LEU A 563 6.02 -65.62 30.20
CA LEU A 563 6.39 -66.40 31.39
C LEU A 563 6.57 -65.54 32.65
N LEU A 564 6.96 -64.26 32.48
CA LEU A 564 7.15 -63.29 33.56
C LEU A 564 5.92 -62.40 33.84
N SER A 565 4.84 -62.57 33.08
CA SER A 565 3.67 -61.67 33.13
C SER A 565 2.85 -61.77 34.42
N THR A 566 3.03 -62.85 35.19
CA THR A 566 2.30 -63.13 36.43
C THR A 566 3.28 -63.42 37.56
N SER A 567 3.03 -62.87 38.75
CA SER A 567 3.97 -62.91 39.88
C SER A 567 4.02 -64.23 40.65
N ALA A 568 2.96 -65.04 40.60
CA ALA A 568 2.84 -66.28 41.37
C ALA A 568 3.33 -67.52 40.59
N ARG A 569 2.80 -67.73 39.39
CA ARG A 569 3.20 -68.81 38.47
C ARG A 569 2.94 -68.40 37.03
N PRO A 570 3.77 -68.83 36.06
CA PRO A 570 3.52 -68.56 34.64
C PRO A 570 2.13 -69.07 34.21
N PRO A 571 1.41 -68.34 33.33
CA PRO A 571 0.11 -68.78 32.87
C PRO A 571 0.25 -70.04 32.00
N ARG A 572 -0.55 -71.05 32.28
CA ARG A 572 -0.56 -72.35 31.59
C ARG A 572 -1.52 -72.36 30.42
N VAL A 573 -2.70 -71.75 30.57
CA VAL A 573 -3.71 -71.63 29.51
C VAL A 573 -3.73 -70.20 28.99
N ILE A 574 -3.28 -70.01 27.75
CA ILE A 574 -3.06 -68.68 27.15
C ILE A 574 -3.93 -68.54 25.91
N LEU A 575 -4.75 -67.49 25.88
CA LEU A 575 -5.54 -67.11 24.70
C LEU A 575 -4.79 -66.09 23.85
N ILE A 576 -4.69 -66.36 22.54
CA ILE A 576 -4.22 -65.39 21.56
C ILE A 576 -5.42 -64.83 20.80
N THR A 577 -5.64 -63.53 20.91
CA THR A 577 -6.75 -62.85 20.21
C THR A 577 -6.31 -61.52 19.64
N SER A 578 -7.19 -60.83 18.92
CA SER A 578 -6.91 -59.54 18.30
C SER A 578 -8.19 -58.74 18.07
N GLY A 579 -8.07 -57.44 17.74
CA GLY A 579 -9.22 -56.60 17.42
C GLY A 579 -9.89 -56.98 16.09
N SER A 580 -9.07 -57.17 15.05
CA SER A 580 -9.51 -57.31 13.66
C SER A 580 -8.95 -58.56 12.97
N PRO A 581 -9.59 -59.09 11.91
CA PRO A 581 -9.02 -60.16 11.07
C PRO A 581 -7.64 -59.79 10.51
N GLY A 582 -6.75 -60.76 10.32
CA GLY A 582 -5.46 -60.55 9.66
C GLY A 582 -4.33 -59.96 10.51
N GLU A 583 -4.52 -59.77 11.83
CA GLU A 583 -3.46 -59.22 12.70
C GLU A 583 -2.36 -60.24 13.09
N GLY A 584 -2.47 -61.51 12.68
CA GLY A 584 -1.45 -62.55 12.90
C GLY A 584 -1.60 -63.36 14.20
N LYS A 585 -2.85 -63.60 14.64
CA LYS A 585 -3.20 -64.40 15.84
C LYS A 585 -2.67 -65.83 15.74
N THR A 586 -3.11 -66.58 14.73
CA THR A 586 -2.73 -67.98 14.52
C THR A 586 -1.22 -68.14 14.36
N THR A 587 -0.59 -67.23 13.61
CA THR A 587 0.87 -67.17 13.44
C THR A 587 1.58 -67.01 14.77
N THR A 588 1.07 -66.11 15.62
CA THR A 588 1.61 -65.85 16.95
C THR A 588 1.39 -67.04 17.87
N ALA A 589 0.20 -67.64 17.86
CA ALA A 589 -0.15 -68.80 18.66
C ALA A 589 0.80 -69.98 18.40
N ILE A 590 1.01 -70.32 17.12
CA ILE A 590 1.89 -71.42 16.73
C ILE A 590 3.36 -71.10 17.05
N ASN A 591 3.85 -69.90 16.72
CA ASN A 591 5.26 -69.56 16.96
C ASN A 591 5.58 -69.40 18.46
N LEU A 592 4.64 -68.91 19.26
CA LEU A 592 4.76 -68.93 20.72
C LEU A 592 4.83 -70.37 21.24
N ALA A 593 3.99 -71.27 20.72
CA ALA A 593 4.02 -72.68 21.10
C ALA A 593 5.35 -73.35 20.78
N ILE A 594 5.87 -73.15 19.56
CA ILE A 594 7.18 -73.64 19.14
C ILE A 594 8.29 -73.10 20.06
N SER A 595 8.23 -71.82 20.42
CA SER A 595 9.23 -71.21 21.31
C SER A 595 9.22 -71.81 22.73
N LEU A 596 8.06 -72.25 23.23
CA LEU A 596 7.91 -72.94 24.51
C LEU A 596 8.42 -74.40 24.42
N VAL A 597 8.16 -75.08 23.31
CA VAL A 597 8.69 -76.43 23.03
C VAL A 597 10.22 -76.45 22.98
N GLN A 598 10.86 -75.39 22.47
CA GLN A 598 12.32 -75.23 22.51
C GLN A 598 12.90 -75.19 23.93
N LEU A 599 12.09 -74.95 24.98
CA LEU A 599 12.49 -75.10 26.39
C LEU A 599 12.34 -76.54 26.90
N GLY A 600 12.04 -77.51 26.03
CA GLY A 600 11.79 -78.90 26.38
C GLY A 600 10.40 -79.17 26.95
N ARG A 601 9.46 -78.21 26.82
CA ARG A 601 8.12 -78.27 27.42
C ARG A 601 7.13 -78.98 26.52
N ARG A 602 6.16 -79.70 27.09
CA ARG A 602 5.03 -80.26 26.34
C ARG A 602 3.94 -79.21 26.15
N VAL A 603 3.64 -78.88 24.90
CA VAL A 603 2.73 -77.77 24.55
C VAL A 603 1.61 -78.26 23.64
N LEU A 604 0.40 -77.79 23.91
CA LEU A 604 -0.79 -78.02 23.08
C LEU A 604 -1.25 -76.72 22.41
N VAL A 605 -1.49 -76.75 21.10
CA VAL A 605 -2.16 -75.66 20.37
C VAL A 605 -3.57 -76.08 20.02
N VAL A 606 -4.57 -75.29 20.37
CA VAL A 606 -5.97 -75.57 20.09
C VAL A 606 -6.52 -74.53 19.14
N ASP A 607 -7.10 -74.98 18.03
CA ASP A 607 -7.81 -74.11 17.09
C ASP A 607 -9.23 -73.86 17.59
N SER A 608 -9.39 -72.83 18.42
CA SER A 608 -10.70 -72.39 18.92
C SER A 608 -11.37 -71.35 18.01
N ASP A 609 -10.76 -70.98 16.88
CA ASP A 609 -11.43 -70.24 15.80
C ASP A 609 -12.23 -71.20 14.94
N MET A 610 -13.40 -71.56 15.44
CA MET A 610 -14.33 -72.44 14.73
C MET A 610 -14.98 -71.80 13.50
N ARG A 611 -14.73 -70.51 13.24
CA ARG A 611 -15.30 -69.79 12.08
C ARG A 611 -14.35 -69.79 10.91
N ARG A 612 -13.05 -69.63 11.15
CA ARG A 612 -12.00 -69.64 10.14
C ARG A 612 -10.77 -70.41 10.65
N PRO A 613 -10.86 -71.74 10.81
CA PRO A 613 -9.76 -72.53 11.36
C PRO A 613 -8.53 -72.51 10.44
N ARG A 614 -7.36 -72.30 11.03
CA ARG A 614 -6.08 -72.13 10.31
C ARG A 614 -4.93 -72.95 10.89
N VAL A 615 -5.06 -73.49 12.11
CA VAL A 615 -3.96 -74.24 12.76
C VAL A 615 -3.66 -75.54 12.03
N GLY A 616 -4.70 -76.30 11.67
CA GLY A 616 -4.55 -77.59 10.98
C GLY A 616 -3.77 -77.48 9.65
N PRO A 617 -4.17 -76.59 8.72
CA PRO A 617 -3.42 -76.34 7.49
C PRO A 617 -1.99 -75.84 7.73
N LEU A 618 -1.76 -74.96 8.71
CA LEU A 618 -0.43 -74.39 9.00
C LEU A 618 0.55 -75.41 9.58
N LEU A 619 0.06 -76.36 10.39
CA LEU A 619 0.86 -77.44 10.96
C LEU A 619 0.89 -78.72 10.09
N GLN A 620 0.27 -78.68 8.90
CA GLN A 620 0.19 -79.79 7.95
C GLN A 620 -0.37 -81.08 8.58
N LEU A 621 -1.43 -80.95 9.39
CA LEU A 621 -2.06 -82.10 10.04
C LEU A 621 -2.76 -83.01 9.03
N GLN A 622 -2.44 -84.30 9.06
CA GLN A 622 -2.97 -85.33 8.15
C GLN A 622 -4.47 -85.63 8.38
N ASN A 623 -4.98 -85.39 9.60
CA ASN A 623 -6.37 -85.66 9.95
C ASN A 623 -7.06 -84.39 10.48
N SER A 624 -8.09 -83.92 9.78
CA SER A 624 -8.91 -82.76 10.16
C SER A 624 -10.39 -83.11 10.41
N ALA A 625 -10.76 -84.40 10.35
CA ALA A 625 -12.14 -84.85 10.51
C ALA A 625 -12.58 -84.89 11.98
N THR A 626 -11.63 -85.04 12.90
CA THR A 626 -11.81 -84.98 14.36
C THR A 626 -11.09 -83.74 14.91
N GLY A 627 -11.65 -83.11 15.94
CA GLY A 627 -11.13 -81.88 16.53
C GLY A 627 -11.97 -81.35 17.70
N LEU A 628 -11.77 -80.09 18.04
CA LEU A 628 -12.44 -79.44 19.18
C LEU A 628 -13.97 -79.50 19.08
N SER A 629 -14.54 -79.24 17.90
CA SER A 629 -16.00 -79.25 17.71
C SER A 629 -16.62 -80.65 17.93
N THR A 630 -15.91 -81.71 17.55
CA THR A 630 -16.37 -83.09 17.75
C THR A 630 -16.21 -83.57 19.19
N TYR A 631 -15.21 -83.05 19.92
CA TYR A 631 -15.07 -83.29 21.36
C TYR A 631 -16.19 -82.59 22.14
N LEU A 632 -16.43 -81.31 21.87
CA LEU A 632 -17.45 -80.53 22.57
C LEU A 632 -18.88 -81.03 22.32
N THR A 633 -19.10 -81.76 21.22
CA THR A 633 -20.37 -82.44 20.93
C THR A 633 -20.46 -83.87 21.47
N GLY A 634 -19.43 -84.34 22.19
CA GLY A 634 -19.38 -85.65 22.86
C GLY A 634 -19.17 -86.84 21.92
N LYS A 635 -18.72 -86.60 20.68
CA LYS A 635 -18.57 -87.67 19.67
C LYS A 635 -17.30 -88.50 19.82
N TYR A 636 -16.23 -87.90 20.38
CA TYR A 636 -14.92 -88.54 20.55
C TYR A 636 -14.29 -88.11 21.88
N PRO A 637 -13.54 -89.01 22.56
CA PRO A 637 -12.77 -88.68 23.77
C PRO A 637 -11.58 -87.78 23.45
N LEU A 638 -10.96 -87.17 24.49
CA LEU A 638 -9.88 -86.19 24.32
C LEU A 638 -8.66 -86.76 23.59
N ASP A 639 -8.28 -88.00 23.91
CA ASP A 639 -7.07 -88.62 23.35
C ASP A 639 -7.16 -88.88 21.84
N ASP A 640 -8.39 -89.01 21.29
CA ASP A 640 -8.65 -89.24 19.87
C ASP A 640 -8.64 -87.94 19.04
N VAL A 641 -8.81 -86.78 19.69
CA VAL A 641 -8.78 -85.47 19.02
C VAL A 641 -7.43 -84.77 19.10
N ILE A 642 -6.52 -85.25 19.96
CA ILE A 642 -5.14 -84.76 20.05
C ILE A 642 -4.32 -85.34 18.90
N SER A 643 -3.80 -84.46 18.04
CA SER A 643 -2.92 -84.84 16.93
C SER A 643 -1.47 -84.47 17.22
N PRO A 644 -0.51 -85.40 17.11
CA PRO A 644 0.91 -85.07 17.13
C PRO A 644 1.29 -84.26 15.88
N THR A 645 2.23 -83.33 16.02
CA THR A 645 2.74 -82.53 14.90
C THR A 645 4.10 -83.06 14.43
N SER A 646 4.63 -82.50 13.33
CA SER A 646 6.01 -82.79 12.88
C SER A 646 7.10 -82.28 13.85
N ILE A 647 6.73 -81.46 14.84
CA ILE A 647 7.64 -80.91 15.84
C ILE A 647 7.50 -81.72 17.13
N GLN A 648 8.63 -82.27 17.61
CA GLN A 648 8.65 -83.05 18.85
C GLN A 648 8.14 -82.22 20.04
N ASN A 649 7.33 -82.82 20.92
CA ASN A 649 6.69 -82.19 22.08
C ASN A 649 5.63 -81.10 21.77
N LEU A 650 5.31 -80.88 20.50
CA LEU A 650 4.20 -80.03 20.07
C LEU A 650 3.01 -80.87 19.62
N TYR A 651 1.86 -80.63 20.23
CA TYR A 651 0.60 -81.28 19.90
C TYR A 651 -0.42 -80.24 19.46
N ALA A 652 -1.38 -80.63 18.63
CA ALA A 652 -2.42 -79.75 18.16
C ALA A 652 -3.81 -80.41 18.20
N ILE A 653 -4.83 -79.62 18.52
CA ILE A 653 -6.24 -79.98 18.32
C ILE A 653 -6.78 -79.03 17.24
N PRO A 654 -7.05 -79.52 16.02
CA PRO A 654 -7.71 -78.70 15.01
C PRO A 654 -9.17 -78.44 15.42
N CYS A 655 -9.83 -77.50 14.74
CA CYS A 655 -11.24 -77.20 15.01
C CYS A 655 -12.14 -78.43 14.79
N GLY A 656 -11.83 -79.29 13.81
CA GLY A 656 -12.75 -80.30 13.30
C GLY A 656 -13.79 -79.67 12.34
N PRO A 657 -14.88 -80.38 12.00
CA PRO A 657 -15.95 -79.83 11.16
C PRO A 657 -16.54 -78.56 11.79
N ILE A 658 -16.70 -77.51 10.98
CA ILE A 658 -17.21 -76.20 11.41
C ILE A 658 -18.64 -76.38 11.97
N PRO A 659 -18.89 -76.11 13.27
CA PRO A 659 -20.20 -76.25 13.86
C PRO A 659 -21.12 -75.08 13.50
N PRO A 660 -22.45 -75.26 13.50
CA PRO A 660 -23.41 -74.18 13.23
C PRO A 660 -23.42 -73.12 14.35
N ASN A 661 -23.17 -73.52 15.61
CA ASN A 661 -23.22 -72.65 16.80
C ASN A 661 -21.90 -72.64 17.60
N PRO A 662 -20.82 -71.99 17.11
CA PRO A 662 -19.53 -71.94 17.82
C PRO A 662 -19.59 -71.40 19.26
N ALA A 663 -20.27 -70.27 19.48
CA ALA A 663 -20.28 -69.57 20.77
C ALA A 663 -20.93 -70.39 21.89
N GLU A 664 -21.99 -71.16 21.58
CA GLU A 664 -22.68 -72.04 22.52
C GLU A 664 -21.78 -73.20 22.95
N LEU A 665 -21.02 -73.78 22.01
CA LEU A 665 -20.06 -74.84 22.32
C LEU A 665 -18.93 -74.32 23.21
N LEU A 666 -18.40 -73.13 22.93
CA LEU A 666 -17.29 -72.53 23.69
C LEU A 666 -17.71 -72.03 25.09
N SER A 667 -19.00 -71.77 25.33
CA SER A 667 -19.54 -71.41 26.65
C SER A 667 -20.08 -72.61 27.43
N SER A 668 -20.05 -73.81 26.83
CA SER A 668 -20.57 -75.03 27.45
C SER A 668 -19.68 -75.51 28.60
N LYS A 669 -20.28 -76.30 29.51
CA LYS A 669 -19.53 -76.99 30.56
C LYS A 669 -18.45 -77.92 29.99
N MET A 670 -18.72 -78.55 28.85
CA MET A 670 -17.75 -79.42 28.16
C MET A 670 -16.47 -78.66 27.77
N MET A 671 -16.55 -77.36 27.49
CA MET A 671 -15.37 -76.54 27.22
C MET A 671 -14.58 -76.24 28.50
N GLN A 672 -15.24 -76.08 29.64
CA GLN A 672 -14.57 -75.92 30.92
C GLN A 672 -13.86 -77.21 31.33
N ASP A 673 -14.57 -78.35 31.25
CA ASP A 673 -14.03 -79.68 31.51
C ASP A 673 -12.86 -79.99 30.56
N PHE A 674 -12.96 -79.60 29.28
CA PHE A 674 -11.87 -79.68 28.30
C PHE A 674 -10.62 -78.94 28.78
N LEU A 675 -10.75 -77.67 29.18
CA LEU A 675 -9.64 -76.82 29.61
C LEU A 675 -8.96 -77.38 30.86
N GLU A 676 -9.72 -77.94 31.80
CA GLU A 676 -9.20 -78.66 32.97
C GLU A 676 -8.39 -79.90 32.54
N GLU A 677 -8.96 -80.76 31.69
CA GLU A 677 -8.33 -82.00 31.25
C GLU A 677 -7.02 -81.76 30.47
N VAL A 678 -6.99 -80.77 29.58
CA VAL A 678 -5.76 -80.42 28.83
C VAL A 678 -4.72 -79.73 29.72
N ALA A 679 -5.15 -78.95 30.73
CA ALA A 679 -4.25 -78.34 31.69
C ALA A 679 -3.60 -79.37 32.62
N GLU A 680 -4.16 -80.57 32.79
CA GLU A 680 -3.47 -81.66 33.51
C GLU A 680 -2.45 -82.38 32.61
N LYS A 681 -2.79 -82.59 31.33
CA LYS A 681 -1.96 -83.37 30.38
C LYS A 681 -0.78 -82.58 29.78
N PHE A 682 -0.86 -81.25 29.72
CA PHE A 682 0.14 -80.38 29.08
C PHE A 682 0.65 -79.29 30.01
N GLU A 683 1.92 -78.90 29.86
CA GLU A 683 2.49 -77.80 30.66
C GLU A 683 1.91 -76.45 30.24
N TYR A 684 1.77 -76.25 28.93
CA TYR A 684 1.18 -75.05 28.33
C TYR A 684 0.14 -75.41 27.27
N VAL A 685 -0.96 -74.65 27.24
CA VAL A 685 -2.06 -74.77 26.29
C VAL A 685 -2.29 -73.40 25.67
N ILE A 686 -2.16 -73.30 24.35
CA ILE A 686 -2.34 -72.06 23.60
C ILE A 686 -3.60 -72.18 22.75
N LEU A 687 -4.55 -71.28 22.99
CA LEU A 687 -5.81 -71.21 22.26
C LEU A 687 -5.72 -70.13 21.18
N ASP A 688 -5.90 -70.51 19.92
CA ASP A 688 -6.14 -69.55 18.83
C ASP A 688 -7.63 -69.18 18.81
N SER A 689 -7.94 -67.91 18.54
CA SER A 689 -9.32 -67.40 18.66
C SER A 689 -9.68 -66.42 17.55
N PRO A 690 -10.98 -66.23 17.27
CA PRO A 690 -11.42 -65.22 16.32
C PRO A 690 -11.24 -63.79 16.88
N PRO A 691 -11.30 -62.74 16.04
CA PRO A 691 -11.12 -61.37 16.50
C PRO A 691 -12.27 -60.87 17.40
N VAL A 692 -11.92 -60.23 18.51
CA VAL A 692 -12.84 -59.87 19.62
C VAL A 692 -13.86 -58.77 19.28
N LEU A 693 -13.55 -57.90 18.30
CA LEU A 693 -14.50 -56.88 17.85
C LEU A 693 -15.63 -57.47 17.00
N HIS A 694 -15.38 -58.62 16.35
CA HIS A 694 -16.29 -59.16 15.33
C HIS A 694 -17.25 -60.20 15.91
N VAL A 695 -16.81 -60.99 16.88
CA VAL A 695 -17.59 -62.10 17.45
C VAL A 695 -17.38 -62.24 18.96
N SER A 696 -18.34 -62.83 19.67
CA SER A 696 -18.30 -63.02 21.12
C SER A 696 -17.40 -64.17 21.58
N ASP A 697 -17.10 -65.12 20.69
CA ASP A 697 -16.33 -66.34 20.95
C ASP A 697 -15.02 -66.07 21.74
N ALA A 698 -14.24 -65.08 21.31
CA ALA A 698 -12.99 -64.72 21.99
C ALA A 698 -13.21 -64.12 23.40
N ARG A 699 -14.32 -63.43 23.64
CA ARG A 699 -14.67 -62.90 24.98
C ARG A 699 -15.04 -64.03 25.93
N ILE A 700 -15.80 -65.00 25.42
CA ILE A 700 -16.22 -66.20 26.16
C ILE A 700 -14.98 -67.02 26.57
N LEU A 701 -14.05 -67.23 25.63
CA LEU A 701 -12.78 -67.90 25.90
C LEU A 701 -11.92 -67.10 26.88
N ALA A 702 -11.84 -65.78 26.72
CA ALA A 702 -10.97 -64.93 27.54
C ALA A 702 -11.35 -64.94 29.03
N ALA A 703 -12.62 -65.20 29.35
CA ALA A 703 -13.10 -65.35 30.73
C ALA A 703 -12.73 -66.70 31.37
N GLN A 704 -12.35 -67.70 30.58
CA GLN A 704 -12.11 -69.09 31.02
C GLN A 704 -10.61 -69.44 31.06
N VAL A 705 -9.72 -68.52 30.71
CA VAL A 705 -8.27 -68.75 30.58
C VAL A 705 -7.48 -67.98 31.64
N GLU A 706 -6.24 -68.40 31.89
CA GLU A 706 -5.37 -67.74 32.89
C GLU A 706 -4.78 -66.41 32.36
N ALA A 707 -4.56 -66.30 31.05
CA ALA A 707 -4.00 -65.10 30.42
C ALA A 707 -4.49 -64.91 28.98
N ALA A 708 -4.68 -63.65 28.58
CA ALA A 708 -4.99 -63.25 27.21
C ALA A 708 -3.92 -62.31 26.65
N VAL A 709 -3.41 -62.62 25.45
CA VAL A 709 -2.51 -61.76 24.68
C VAL A 709 -3.28 -61.12 23.53
N LEU A 710 -3.25 -59.78 23.48
CA LEU A 710 -3.88 -59.02 22.41
C LEU A 710 -2.85 -58.72 21.31
N VAL A 711 -2.99 -59.35 20.14
CA VAL A 711 -2.15 -59.10 18.97
C VAL A 711 -2.68 -57.88 18.22
N VAL A 712 -1.79 -57.01 17.78
CA VAL A 712 -2.12 -55.78 17.05
C VAL A 712 -1.20 -55.66 15.85
N HIS A 713 -1.73 -55.34 14.67
CA HIS A 713 -0.91 -55.08 13.50
C HIS A 713 -0.34 -53.64 13.53
N GLY A 714 0.98 -53.51 13.62
CA GLY A 714 1.66 -52.22 13.71
C GLY A 714 1.48 -51.38 12.45
N GLY A 715 1.06 -50.13 12.61
CA GLY A 715 0.87 -49.16 11.52
C GLY A 715 -0.36 -49.36 10.65
N VAL A 716 -1.18 -50.38 10.94
CA VAL A 716 -2.43 -50.67 10.21
C VAL A 716 -3.64 -50.51 11.12
N THR A 717 -3.60 -51.03 12.34
CA THR A 717 -4.78 -51.03 13.21
C THR A 717 -5.00 -49.64 13.85
N PRO A 718 -6.20 -49.04 13.71
CA PRO A 718 -6.53 -47.77 14.35
C PRO A 718 -6.54 -47.86 15.87
N ARG A 719 -6.11 -46.79 16.55
CA ARG A 719 -6.06 -46.68 18.02
C ARG A 719 -7.40 -46.97 18.69
N GLU A 720 -8.48 -46.46 18.13
CA GLU A 720 -9.84 -46.63 18.68
C GLU A 720 -10.29 -48.10 18.62
N GLY A 721 -10.02 -48.80 17.52
CA GLY A 721 -10.36 -50.21 17.39
C GLY A 721 -9.72 -51.07 18.49
N ILE A 722 -8.46 -50.78 18.83
CA ILE A 722 -7.72 -51.52 19.87
C ILE A 722 -8.24 -51.16 21.26
N ARG A 723 -8.58 -49.89 21.49
CA ARG A 723 -9.23 -49.46 22.73
C ARG A 723 -10.55 -50.21 22.96
N HIS A 724 -11.38 -50.35 21.94
CA HIS A 724 -12.60 -51.14 22.02
C HIS A 724 -12.34 -52.63 22.23
N ALA A 725 -11.32 -53.20 21.58
CA ALA A 725 -10.93 -54.60 21.77
C ALA A 725 -10.52 -54.87 23.23
N LYS A 726 -9.70 -53.98 23.81
CA LYS A 726 -9.34 -54.00 25.23
C LYS A 726 -10.59 -53.90 26.11
N GLN A 727 -11.48 -52.95 25.86
CA GLN A 727 -12.69 -52.75 26.65
C GLN A 727 -13.59 -54.00 26.65
N TYR A 728 -13.79 -54.64 25.50
CA TYR A 728 -14.59 -55.86 25.42
C TYR A 728 -13.97 -57.06 26.16
N LEU A 729 -12.65 -57.19 26.15
CA LEU A 729 -11.96 -58.21 26.94
C LEU A 729 -12.06 -57.92 28.45
N GLN A 730 -11.89 -56.65 28.86
CA GLN A 730 -12.04 -56.25 30.25
C GLN A 730 -13.47 -56.45 30.78
N GLN A 731 -14.48 -56.16 29.97
CA GLN A 731 -15.88 -56.42 30.31
C GLN A 731 -16.19 -57.91 30.51
N ALA A 732 -15.47 -58.78 29.81
CA ALA A 732 -15.53 -60.23 29.98
C ALA A 732 -14.68 -60.73 31.17
N ASN A 733 -14.11 -59.83 31.97
CA ASN A 733 -13.21 -60.13 33.08
C ASN A 733 -11.95 -60.91 32.67
N ALA A 734 -11.46 -60.68 31.45
CA ALA A 734 -10.26 -61.32 30.93
C ALA A 734 -8.99 -60.74 31.57
N ASN A 735 -8.04 -61.61 31.92
CA ASN A 735 -6.70 -61.20 32.35
C ASN A 735 -5.81 -60.87 31.14
N ILE A 736 -5.84 -59.61 30.69
CA ILE A 736 -5.01 -59.15 29.56
C ILE A 736 -3.58 -58.89 30.05
N ILE A 737 -2.68 -59.82 29.76
CA ILE A 737 -1.27 -59.73 30.21
C ILE A 737 -0.44 -58.73 29.41
N GLY A 738 -0.90 -58.34 28.22
CA GLY A 738 -0.28 -57.28 27.42
C GLY A 738 -0.58 -57.39 25.92
N ILE A 739 0.09 -56.52 25.16
CA ILE A 739 -0.10 -56.38 23.70
C ILE A 739 1.15 -56.88 22.97
N LEU A 740 0.92 -57.63 21.88
CA LEU A 740 1.97 -57.97 20.91
C LEU A 740 1.79 -57.10 19.66
N LEU A 741 2.79 -56.28 19.35
CA LEU A 741 2.84 -55.53 18.09
C LEU A 741 3.41 -56.42 16.99
N ASN A 742 2.56 -56.85 16.07
CA ASN A 742 2.92 -57.73 14.96
C ASN A 742 3.13 -56.96 13.65
N ASN A 743 3.99 -57.50 12.78
CA ASN A 743 4.30 -56.98 11.45
C ASN A 743 4.75 -55.51 11.43
N VAL A 744 5.63 -55.13 12.37
CA VAL A 744 6.13 -53.75 12.45
C VAL A 744 7.22 -53.50 11.40
N ASP A 745 7.03 -52.45 10.59
CA ASP A 745 8.03 -51.98 9.64
C ASP A 745 9.02 -51.00 10.30
N PHE A 746 10.19 -51.54 10.66
CA PHE A 746 11.29 -50.80 11.27
C PHE A 746 12.08 -49.91 10.29
N SER A 747 11.76 -49.94 8.99
CA SER A 747 12.41 -49.11 7.97
C SER A 747 11.83 -47.69 7.87
N SER A 748 10.60 -47.50 8.38
CA SER A 748 9.99 -46.18 8.48
C SER A 748 10.59 -45.39 9.65
N VAL A 749 11.06 -44.17 9.35
CA VAL A 749 11.92 -43.32 10.19
C VAL A 749 11.39 -43.17 11.62
N GLY A 750 12.19 -43.57 12.62
CA GLY A 750 11.89 -43.44 14.06
C GLY A 750 12.37 -44.62 14.92
N TYR A 751 12.46 -45.81 14.32
CA TYR A 751 12.82 -47.05 15.02
C TYR A 751 14.29 -47.46 14.94
N ASP A 752 15.07 -46.83 14.07
CA ASP A 752 16.44 -47.25 13.77
C ASP A 752 17.37 -47.16 14.99
N TYR A 753 17.06 -46.28 15.95
CA TYR A 753 17.83 -46.14 17.20
C TYR A 753 17.51 -47.24 18.22
N TYR A 754 16.22 -47.58 18.39
CA TYR A 754 15.78 -48.60 19.35
C TYR A 754 16.19 -50.01 18.89
N TYR A 755 16.00 -50.32 17.59
CA TYR A 755 16.39 -51.62 17.04
C TYR A 755 17.92 -51.80 16.99
N ARG A 756 18.70 -50.71 16.74
CA ARG A 756 20.17 -50.75 16.84
C ARG A 756 20.67 -51.02 18.25
N SER A 757 19.99 -50.50 19.27
CA SER A 757 20.37 -50.74 20.67
C SER A 757 20.10 -52.19 21.08
N TYR A 758 18.98 -52.76 20.62
CA TYR A 758 18.60 -54.15 20.93
C TYR A 758 19.49 -55.20 20.23
N ASN A 759 19.93 -54.95 18.99
CA ASN A 759 20.75 -55.90 18.22
C ASN A 759 22.27 -55.75 18.38
N LYS A 760 22.79 -54.69 19.04
CA LYS A 760 24.24 -54.49 19.19
C LYS A 760 24.88 -55.29 20.33
N GLY A 761 24.10 -55.95 21.20
CA GLY A 761 24.59 -56.51 22.45
C GLY A 761 25.24 -57.90 22.38
N TYR A 762 24.82 -58.80 21.47
CA TYR A 762 25.26 -60.21 21.51
C TYR A 762 25.31 -60.83 20.11
N GLY A 763 26.34 -60.52 19.33
CA GLY A 763 26.74 -61.32 18.17
C GLY A 763 27.85 -62.28 18.59
N TYR A 764 27.50 -63.53 18.91
CA TYR A 764 28.48 -64.59 19.16
C TYR A 764 29.24 -64.89 17.86
N GLY A 765 30.57 -64.93 17.95
CA GLY A 765 31.46 -65.16 16.82
C GLY A 765 31.17 -66.47 16.10
N SER A 766 31.00 -66.39 14.79
CA SER A 766 31.09 -67.55 13.92
C SER A 766 32.56 -67.99 13.87
N TYR A 767 32.87 -69.12 14.50
CA TYR A 767 34.10 -69.86 14.23
C TYR A 767 34.14 -70.23 12.74
N SER A 768 35.01 -69.57 11.98
CA SER A 768 35.53 -70.10 10.72
C SER A 768 36.62 -71.11 11.08
N SER A 769 36.37 -72.37 10.73
CA SER A 769 37.34 -73.46 10.81
C SER A 769 38.58 -73.16 9.96
N ASP A 770 39.74 -73.41 10.56
CA ASP A 770 41.07 -73.26 10.00
C ASP A 770 41.30 -74.06 8.71
N GLU A 771 41.80 -73.38 7.68
CA GLU A 771 42.66 -73.95 6.64
C GLU A 771 43.87 -73.01 6.47
N GLU A 772 44.85 -73.14 7.37
CA GLU A 772 46.23 -72.68 7.13
C GLU A 772 47.09 -73.88 6.72
N GLY A 773 47.42 -73.96 5.43
CA GLY A 773 48.41 -74.87 4.89
C GLY A 773 49.00 -74.29 3.61
N GLU A 774 50.31 -74.01 3.65
CA GLU A 774 51.19 -73.70 2.53
C GLU A 774 51.11 -72.29 1.89
N ARG A 775 52.03 -71.41 2.33
CA ARG A 775 52.98 -70.70 1.44
C ARG A 775 53.96 -69.84 2.25
N ARG A 776 55.05 -70.47 2.67
CA ARG A 776 56.33 -69.79 2.86
C ARG A 776 57.38 -70.59 2.11
N GLU A 777 57.68 -70.16 0.89
CA GLU A 777 59.01 -70.30 0.29
C GLU A 777 59.11 -69.46 -0.98
N ARG A 778 60.32 -68.93 -1.21
CA ARG A 778 60.81 -68.12 -2.34
C ARG A 778 60.74 -66.60 -2.16
N ALA A 779 61.67 -66.12 -1.34
CA ALA A 779 62.49 -64.97 -1.70
C ALA A 779 63.92 -65.48 -1.95
N SER A 780 64.25 -65.67 -3.23
CA SER A 780 65.60 -65.66 -3.82
C SER A 780 65.45 -65.64 -5.33
#